data_AF-A0A5C6SIQ0-F1
#
_entry.id   AF-A0A5C6SIQ0-F1
#
_cell.length_a   1.000
_cell.length_b   1.000
_cell.length_c   1.000
_cell.angle_alpha   90.00
_cell.angle_beta   90.00
_cell.angle_gamma   90.00
#
_symmetry.space_group_name_H-M   'P 1'
#
loop_
_entity.id
_entity.type
_entity.pdbx_description
1 polymer ?
#
loop_
_entity_poly.entity_id
_entity_poly.type
_entity_poly.pdbx_seq_one_letter_code
_entity_poly.pdbx_strand_id
1 'polypeptide(L)'
;MAVGKGTPANCGNRLIPQILDDLASAEPDRIIYSWARSSDLSQGFRHVSARAFTKAVDKTAWLIQRELGVKSEIRAVGYIGPHDLRQVLLTFACIKANCAGLFLSPKNSTEGALAVLEAANCNIWVNPAGERPTQLVNDFLQQRPMHVMELPKLDELLPEDESELENVEPFPYTKRWEDAINDTFCILHTSGSTGLSKPISWTHGLIGTVDAVRMLPPHEGMEPWAKGWDDGDTLYSTFPLSHGAGILMDVVISPLFGLHCVLGPRDVIPNLELISSLADHIKIDIWSMIPSLTDELGEAPDILPKLSRSKFICASGGPVSNVLGSKVNEFVRVLNLTGTSEGLFIGNLWVDRQDWHWFAFHPWSGFEFKMVEPGLYEQWIHRNEHAEFFQGLFHTFQDVNSFNFKDLYVQHPTKPGLWASHGRSDDVVVLSNGYKISPLDTEALVTSHPAVDGCLMIGSGKPQAGLLIELKDPTIKRDGDDAEALFSSIWAVVERANSLSLHKDQLHRDFIAFSEAGKPFIRTDKRTIKRRATMALYDDYIKRFYQSRGEDDNDAEVAALGLLTIDTTSLDSTARAVRHILASIVPAVKDAPADANLFTLGFDSLLVFKATKAVAAVTDLGGIFLPRNFYAGPTVKAITATVVRLAAERRATTTNGTITSSSTEQQQQDPQEAKIRALMNRHKALLSSKLGPMDLFGGNMYEGINVFIPLCPGVSFEQAYRVLQRGLVRAMEIVPALAGKVIPCSEHEIGYKKGDVRISLPSLPSTALGTSPSDEPRQLRFRDLSSLVPSYAEQRASGFLTSAYPDELLTTCPSFPDLPTDVLNVQANFVEGGCVLAFNVHHHAFDGIGMLIALTVWAECCRFVQGDQSATSEWLHPESLNRDMLSILYELEGFAKPASEVDPRVWGFLPYADPALKRKQQEKEEDTDMTEAAAANGHVTEPNIKRARLSRHLPKPPRLPICEHWPPAPRTDGRTLAASTFVISAEKLERLQKSVELAEAADPESQSLSKESGSLSLGDVLQAFFWRAAVRARRRAEDSSPDDMSIIEMPTDVRPYFSSHLPPTYMANCVIMNRQHMSISELCSSQTSLYKIAQICRKARTRVDQELVHDAFSLLHTIQDNSPGNHTTAFLGQGIQDGPHSLFNNMMLFQASDIGPFGGDIFEAPEAVRVQMDWLNKAFRSLFILPMRKDGGVELLLGTLPEELDAMKNDHEFMQFAEFLG
;
A
#
# COMPACT_ATOMS: atom_id res chain seq x y z
N MET A 1 -58.26 14.69 -22.99
CA MET A 1 -57.89 15.57 -21.86
C MET A 1 -57.30 14.69 -20.77
N ALA A 2 -55.98 14.53 -20.76
CA ALA A 2 -55.26 13.91 -19.66
C ALA A 2 -54.41 15.02 -19.05
N VAL A 3 -54.81 15.49 -17.88
CA VAL A 3 -54.06 16.49 -17.10
C VAL A 3 -52.81 15.78 -16.62
N GLY A 4 -51.63 16.21 -17.08
CA GLY A 4 -50.36 15.70 -16.58
C GLY A 4 -50.30 15.94 -15.07
N LYS A 5 -50.13 14.88 -14.27
CA LYS A 5 -49.79 15.00 -12.85
C LYS A 5 -48.44 15.72 -12.78
N GLY A 6 -48.46 17.02 -12.51
CA GLY A 6 -47.25 17.82 -12.32
C GLY A 6 -46.47 17.38 -11.08
N THR A 7 -45.16 17.62 -11.06
CA THR A 7 -44.29 17.39 -9.90
C THR A 7 -44.90 18.03 -8.64
N PRO A 8 -44.98 17.33 -7.50
CA PRO A 8 -45.53 17.89 -6.26
C PRO A 8 -44.83 19.20 -5.87
N ALA A 9 -45.57 20.16 -5.32
CA ALA A 9 -44.99 21.38 -4.77
C ALA A 9 -43.97 21.02 -3.66
N ASN A 10 -42.85 21.76 -3.60
CA ASN A 10 -41.78 21.59 -2.61
C ASN A 10 -41.03 20.25 -2.65
N CYS A 11 -41.04 19.54 -3.79
CA CYS A 11 -40.20 18.37 -4.03
C CYS A 11 -38.73 18.64 -3.59
N GLY A 12 -38.10 17.67 -2.93
CA GLY A 12 -36.78 17.83 -2.29
C GLY A 12 -36.81 18.40 -0.86
N ASN A 13 -37.88 19.10 -0.48
CA ASN A 13 -38.01 19.80 0.82
C ASN A 13 -39.26 19.35 1.61
N ARG A 14 -39.67 18.09 1.49
CA ARG A 14 -40.84 17.53 2.19
C ARG A 14 -40.41 16.64 3.36
N LEU A 15 -41.14 16.71 4.47
CA LEU A 15 -40.92 15.86 5.65
C LEU A 15 -41.89 14.69 5.65
N ILE A 16 -41.37 13.45 5.71
CA ILE A 16 -42.20 12.24 5.63
C ILE A 16 -43.31 12.16 6.69
N PRO A 17 -43.11 12.54 7.97
CA PRO A 17 -44.21 12.55 8.94
C PRO A 17 -45.42 13.38 8.49
N GLN A 18 -45.18 14.53 7.84
CA GLN A 18 -46.26 15.38 7.31
C GLN A 18 -46.93 14.75 6.09
N ILE A 19 -46.15 14.11 5.20
CA ILE A 19 -46.71 13.36 4.06
C ILE A 19 -47.68 12.27 4.54
N LEU A 20 -47.33 11.55 5.59
CA LEU A 20 -48.18 10.51 6.17
C LEU A 20 -49.44 11.08 6.83
N ASP A 21 -49.30 12.15 7.62
CA ASP A 21 -50.43 12.82 8.28
C ASP A 21 -51.41 13.43 7.25
N ASP A 22 -50.89 14.04 6.19
CA ASP A 22 -51.66 14.58 5.08
C ASP A 22 -52.38 13.47 4.30
N LEU A 23 -51.71 12.36 4.03
CA LEU A 23 -52.30 11.20 3.36
C LEU A 23 -53.41 10.56 4.20
N ALA A 24 -53.19 10.40 5.51
CA ALA A 24 -54.21 9.88 6.43
C ALA A 24 -55.43 10.80 6.54
N SER A 25 -55.25 12.10 6.32
CA SER A 25 -56.34 13.07 6.31
C SER A 25 -57.10 13.10 4.98
N ALA A 26 -56.39 13.01 3.86
CA ALA A 26 -56.96 13.13 2.51
C ALA A 26 -57.54 11.81 1.99
N GLU A 27 -56.84 10.70 2.22
CA GLU A 27 -57.17 9.36 1.74
C GLU A 27 -57.03 8.33 2.88
N PRO A 28 -57.85 8.43 3.95
CA PRO A 28 -57.67 7.67 5.18
C PRO A 28 -57.66 6.15 5.00
N ASP A 29 -58.44 5.64 4.04
CA ASP A 29 -58.61 4.21 3.78
C ASP A 29 -57.59 3.66 2.76
N ARG A 30 -56.68 4.51 2.24
CA ARG A 30 -55.66 4.09 1.29
C ARG A 30 -54.70 3.11 1.94
N ILE A 31 -54.49 1.96 1.30
CA ILE A 31 -53.53 0.96 1.79
C ILE A 31 -52.12 1.41 1.47
N ILE A 32 -51.27 1.46 2.50
CA ILE A 32 -49.85 1.87 2.36
C ILE A 32 -48.88 0.75 2.73
N TYR A 33 -49.28 -0.18 3.60
CA TYR A 33 -48.54 -1.38 3.92
C TYR A 33 -49.42 -2.63 3.84
N SER A 34 -48.84 -3.73 3.40
CA SER A 34 -49.36 -5.08 3.58
C SER A 34 -48.30 -5.97 4.21
N TRP A 35 -48.68 -6.94 5.03
CA TRP A 35 -47.77 -8.01 5.43
C TRP A 35 -48.45 -9.38 5.38
N ALA A 36 -47.68 -10.44 5.15
CA ALA A 36 -48.22 -11.79 5.09
C ALA A 36 -48.75 -12.26 6.45
N ARG A 37 -49.95 -12.86 6.49
CA ARG A 37 -50.56 -13.36 7.75
C ARG A 37 -49.79 -14.54 8.34
N SER A 38 -49.18 -15.37 7.49
CA SER A 38 -48.34 -16.49 7.88
C SER A 38 -47.31 -16.82 6.79
N SER A 39 -46.48 -17.84 7.02
CA SER A 39 -45.57 -18.37 5.99
C SER A 39 -46.32 -19.02 4.81
N ASP A 40 -47.57 -19.44 5.01
CA ASP A 40 -48.46 -19.88 3.96
C ASP A 40 -49.21 -18.67 3.37
N LEU A 41 -48.69 -18.15 2.26
CA LEU A 41 -49.24 -16.94 1.61
C LEU A 41 -50.67 -17.11 1.08
N SER A 42 -51.17 -18.35 0.96
CA SER A 42 -52.56 -18.59 0.59
C SER A 42 -53.55 -18.11 1.66
N GLN A 43 -53.09 -17.92 2.91
CA GLN A 43 -53.87 -17.32 3.99
C GLN A 43 -54.04 -15.80 3.85
N GLY A 44 -53.41 -15.21 2.83
CA GLY A 44 -53.56 -13.81 2.47
C GLY A 44 -52.70 -12.85 3.29
N PHE A 45 -52.98 -11.57 3.10
CA PHE A 45 -52.22 -10.46 3.65
C PHE A 45 -53.08 -9.64 4.60
N ARG A 46 -52.45 -9.03 5.59
CA ARG A 46 -53.06 -7.99 6.41
C ARG A 46 -52.71 -6.64 5.80
N HIS A 47 -53.73 -5.87 5.46
CA HIS A 47 -53.61 -4.55 4.86
C HIS A 47 -53.71 -3.46 5.93
N VAL A 48 -52.94 -2.39 5.78
CA VAL A 48 -52.93 -1.25 6.70
C VAL A 48 -53.28 0.02 5.95
N SER A 49 -54.33 0.67 6.40
CA SER A 49 -54.75 1.98 5.90
C SER A 49 -53.82 3.10 6.37
N ALA A 50 -53.76 4.21 5.63
CA ALA A 50 -53.00 5.40 6.01
C ALA A 50 -53.43 5.93 7.40
N ARG A 51 -54.73 5.87 7.70
CA ARG A 51 -55.29 6.23 9.01
C ARG A 51 -54.78 5.30 10.12
N ALA A 52 -54.89 3.99 9.96
CA ALA A 52 -54.47 3.04 11.00
C ALA A 52 -52.96 3.12 11.26
N PHE A 53 -52.16 3.24 10.21
CA PHE A 53 -50.71 3.38 10.32
C PHE A 53 -50.32 4.66 11.07
N THR A 54 -50.89 5.81 10.70
CA THR A 54 -50.57 7.10 11.34
C THR A 54 -50.97 7.10 12.81
N LYS A 55 -52.12 6.51 13.14
CA LYS A 55 -52.55 6.33 14.53
C LYS A 55 -51.63 5.39 15.31
N ALA A 56 -51.14 4.33 14.70
CA ALA A 56 -50.15 3.46 15.33
C ALA A 56 -48.82 4.19 15.57
N VAL A 57 -48.36 5.02 14.63
CA VAL A 57 -47.20 5.90 14.80
C VAL A 57 -47.42 6.86 15.96
N ASP A 58 -48.57 7.52 16.04
CA ASP A 58 -48.90 8.46 17.13
C ASP A 58 -48.96 7.76 18.49
N LYS A 59 -49.59 6.58 18.55
CA LYS A 59 -49.61 5.73 19.75
C LYS A 59 -48.21 5.37 20.21
N THR A 60 -47.31 5.02 19.29
CA THR A 60 -45.90 4.74 19.60
C THR A 60 -45.13 6.01 19.99
N ALA A 61 -45.40 7.17 19.38
CA ALA A 61 -44.75 8.44 19.73
C ALA A 61 -45.14 8.90 21.14
N TRP A 62 -46.42 8.78 21.51
CA TRP A 62 -46.88 9.04 22.88
C TRP A 62 -46.24 8.11 23.91
N LEU A 63 -46.04 6.83 23.56
CA LEU A 63 -45.30 5.90 24.40
C LEU A 63 -43.85 6.37 24.62
N ILE A 64 -43.13 6.74 23.56
CA ILE A 64 -41.75 7.24 23.64
C ILE A 64 -41.69 8.49 24.52
N GLN A 65 -42.59 9.45 24.31
CA GLN A 65 -42.64 10.68 25.11
C GLN A 65 -42.95 10.39 26.58
N ARG A 66 -43.83 9.43 26.87
CA ARG A 66 -44.17 9.04 28.25
C ARG A 66 -42.98 8.43 28.99
N GLU A 67 -42.25 7.52 28.35
CA GLU A 67 -41.12 6.83 28.98
C GLU A 67 -39.88 7.73 29.08
N LEU A 68 -39.62 8.54 28.05
CA LEU A 68 -38.36 9.26 27.93
C LEU A 68 -38.44 10.76 28.25
N GLY A 69 -39.65 11.31 28.36
CA GLY A 69 -39.91 12.74 28.53
C GLY A 69 -39.62 13.59 27.29
N VAL A 70 -40.04 14.86 27.32
CA VAL A 70 -39.77 15.85 26.26
C VAL A 70 -38.36 16.42 26.43
N LYS A 71 -37.57 16.42 25.35
CA LYS A 71 -36.22 16.98 25.28
C LYS A 71 -36.05 17.78 23.99
N SER A 72 -35.23 18.83 24.05
CA SER A 72 -34.88 19.65 22.87
C SER A 72 -33.88 18.95 21.96
N GLU A 73 -32.99 18.13 22.53
CA GLU A 73 -31.96 17.38 21.78
C GLU A 73 -32.51 16.04 21.28
N ILE A 74 -32.10 15.66 20.07
CA ILE A 74 -32.44 14.37 19.47
C ILE A 74 -31.61 13.27 20.12
N ARG A 75 -32.28 12.26 20.67
CA ARG A 75 -31.64 11.09 21.29
C ARG A 75 -31.70 9.86 20.40
N ALA A 76 -30.60 9.10 20.36
CA ALA A 76 -30.56 7.81 19.70
C ALA A 76 -31.32 6.74 20.52
N VAL A 77 -32.15 5.95 19.84
CA VAL A 77 -32.98 4.89 20.41
C VAL A 77 -32.67 3.59 19.70
N GLY A 78 -31.91 2.70 20.34
CA GLY A 78 -31.46 1.44 19.76
C GLY A 78 -32.55 0.38 19.68
N TYR A 79 -32.62 -0.36 18.57
CA TYR A 79 -33.60 -1.43 18.36
C TYR A 79 -33.04 -2.56 17.50
N ILE A 80 -33.32 -3.80 17.93
CA ILE A 80 -33.27 -5.02 17.12
C ILE A 80 -34.61 -5.72 17.30
N GLY A 81 -35.31 -5.97 16.20
CA GLY A 81 -36.60 -6.62 16.25
C GLY A 81 -36.88 -7.53 15.07
N PRO A 82 -38.04 -8.19 15.10
CA PRO A 82 -38.47 -9.07 14.02
C PRO A 82 -38.82 -8.29 12.75
N HIS A 83 -38.86 -9.00 11.63
CA HIS A 83 -39.14 -8.43 10.31
C HIS A 83 -40.64 -8.16 10.13
N ASP A 84 -41.15 -7.19 10.88
CA ASP A 84 -42.53 -6.71 10.83
C ASP A 84 -42.59 -5.17 10.93
N LEU A 85 -43.80 -4.61 10.95
CA LEU A 85 -43.99 -3.15 10.92
C LEU A 85 -43.52 -2.41 12.19
N ARG A 86 -43.17 -3.10 13.28
CA ARG A 86 -42.74 -2.42 14.52
C ARG A 86 -41.55 -1.50 14.30
N GLN A 87 -40.57 -1.91 13.48
CA GLN A 87 -39.40 -1.08 13.20
C GLN A 87 -39.78 0.16 12.36
N VAL A 88 -40.70 0.00 11.41
CA VAL A 88 -41.21 1.11 10.57
C VAL A 88 -41.98 2.11 11.44
N LEU A 89 -42.90 1.63 12.29
CA LEU A 89 -43.65 2.44 13.24
C LEU A 89 -42.71 3.17 14.20
N LEU A 90 -41.72 2.47 14.75
CA LEU A 90 -40.73 3.04 15.67
C LEU A 90 -39.90 4.14 14.99
N THR A 91 -39.56 3.99 13.70
CA THR A 91 -38.81 5.02 12.96
C THR A 91 -39.57 6.33 12.93
N PHE A 92 -40.83 6.32 12.48
CA PHE A 92 -41.63 7.54 12.40
C PHE A 92 -42.02 8.09 13.78
N ALA A 93 -42.29 7.21 14.74
CA ALA A 93 -42.59 7.60 16.11
C ALA A 93 -41.41 8.29 16.79
N CYS A 94 -40.18 7.80 16.57
CA CYS A 94 -38.96 8.46 17.02
C CYS A 94 -38.86 9.88 16.45
N ILE A 95 -39.04 10.04 15.13
CA ILE A 95 -38.98 11.36 14.48
C ILE A 95 -40.01 12.32 15.09
N LYS A 96 -41.27 11.86 15.25
CA LYS A 96 -42.32 12.67 15.89
C LYS A 96 -41.94 13.06 17.33
N ALA A 97 -41.39 12.12 18.10
CA ALA A 97 -40.97 12.31 19.49
C ALA A 97 -39.58 12.96 19.67
N ASN A 98 -39.00 13.57 18.61
CA ASN A 98 -37.68 14.20 18.63
C ASN A 98 -36.56 13.23 19.10
N CYS A 99 -36.58 12.01 18.56
CA CYS A 99 -35.60 10.95 18.74
C CYS A 99 -35.18 10.40 17.37
N ALA A 100 -34.10 9.62 17.31
CA ALA A 100 -33.63 8.94 16.11
C ALA A 100 -33.49 7.44 16.37
N GLY A 101 -34.17 6.61 15.57
CA GLY A 101 -34.02 5.16 15.66
C GLY A 101 -32.63 4.73 15.21
N LEU A 102 -31.93 3.93 16.02
CA LEU A 102 -30.66 3.29 15.69
C LEU A 102 -30.90 1.79 15.47
N PHE A 103 -30.76 1.34 14.22
CA PHE A 103 -31.09 -0.02 13.83
C PHE A 103 -29.82 -0.86 13.63
N LEU A 104 -29.56 -1.77 14.56
CA LEU A 104 -28.42 -2.69 14.49
C LEU A 104 -28.80 -3.97 13.77
N SER A 105 -27.85 -4.57 13.05
CA SER A 105 -27.98 -5.94 12.59
C SER A 105 -27.85 -6.92 13.77
N PRO A 106 -28.74 -7.92 13.89
CA PRO A 106 -28.58 -8.99 14.87
C PRO A 106 -27.33 -9.86 14.61
N LYS A 107 -26.69 -9.72 13.44
CA LYS A 107 -25.45 -10.44 13.08
C LYS A 107 -24.17 -9.68 13.40
N ASN A 108 -24.24 -8.50 14.02
CA ASN A 108 -23.04 -7.80 14.48
C ASN A 108 -22.35 -8.58 15.61
N SER A 109 -21.03 -8.41 15.77
CA SER A 109 -20.36 -8.84 17.00
C SER A 109 -20.70 -7.89 18.15
N THR A 110 -20.53 -8.37 19.38
CA THR A 110 -20.77 -7.56 20.58
C THR A 110 -19.88 -6.32 20.60
N GLU A 111 -18.61 -6.45 20.21
CA GLU A 111 -17.66 -5.34 20.12
C GLU A 111 -18.07 -4.33 19.04
N GLY A 112 -18.52 -4.81 17.88
CA GLY A 112 -19.01 -3.97 16.79
C GLY A 112 -20.29 -3.21 17.18
N ALA A 113 -21.22 -3.86 17.88
CA ALA A 113 -22.42 -3.23 18.40
C ALA A 113 -22.08 -2.16 19.45
N LEU A 114 -21.20 -2.46 20.40
CA LEU A 114 -20.74 -1.51 21.42
C LEU A 114 -20.07 -0.28 20.80
N ALA A 115 -19.24 -0.47 19.78
CA ALA A 115 -18.59 0.64 19.07
C ALA A 115 -19.61 1.57 18.40
N VAL A 116 -20.65 1.02 17.76
CA VAL A 116 -21.73 1.81 17.16
C VAL A 116 -22.56 2.54 18.23
N LEU A 117 -22.91 1.86 19.32
CA LEU A 117 -23.67 2.44 20.43
C LEU A 117 -22.92 3.60 21.09
N GLU A 118 -21.60 3.45 21.28
CA GLU A 118 -20.73 4.50 21.83
C GLU A 118 -20.65 5.70 20.90
N ALA A 119 -20.31 5.47 19.63
CA ALA A 119 -20.16 6.54 18.65
C ALA A 119 -21.47 7.30 18.38
N ALA A 120 -22.62 6.63 18.50
CA ALA A 120 -23.94 7.25 18.35
C ALA A 120 -24.49 7.86 19.67
N ASN A 121 -23.75 7.78 20.78
CA ASN A 121 -24.21 8.17 22.12
C ASN A 121 -25.59 7.57 22.48
N CYS A 122 -25.80 6.30 22.12
CA CYS A 122 -27.06 5.60 22.32
C CYS A 122 -27.10 5.02 23.74
N ASN A 123 -27.97 5.58 24.59
CA ASN A 123 -28.15 5.16 25.99
C ASN A 123 -29.57 4.64 26.27
N ILE A 124 -30.39 4.50 25.23
CA ILE A 124 -31.77 3.99 25.28
C ILE A 124 -31.85 2.78 24.37
N TRP A 125 -32.42 1.70 24.89
CA TRP A 125 -32.63 0.46 24.14
C TRP A 125 -34.09 0.02 24.21
N VAL A 126 -34.64 -0.41 23.08
CA VAL A 126 -36.03 -0.83 22.96
C VAL A 126 -36.07 -2.33 22.68
N ASN A 127 -36.70 -3.08 23.59
CA ASN A 127 -36.98 -4.50 23.39
C ASN A 127 -38.37 -4.69 22.77
N PRO A 128 -38.53 -5.55 21.76
CA PRO A 128 -39.85 -5.90 21.24
C PRO A 128 -40.60 -6.78 22.24
N ALA A 129 -41.76 -6.33 22.72
CA ALA A 129 -42.60 -7.06 23.65
C ALA A 129 -43.02 -8.42 23.05
N GLY A 130 -43.05 -9.44 23.90
CA GLY A 130 -43.35 -10.82 23.51
C GLY A 130 -42.18 -11.55 22.84
N GLU A 131 -41.05 -10.88 22.57
CA GLU A 131 -39.85 -11.49 22.01
C GLU A 131 -38.76 -11.62 23.07
N ARG A 132 -37.88 -12.62 22.90
CA ARG A 132 -36.66 -12.69 23.71
C ARG A 132 -35.59 -11.79 23.08
N PRO A 133 -34.90 -10.95 23.87
CA PRO A 133 -33.73 -10.23 23.38
C PRO A 133 -32.72 -11.21 22.78
N THR A 134 -32.09 -10.83 21.66
CA THR A 134 -31.06 -11.65 21.04
C THR A 134 -29.85 -11.78 21.96
N GLN A 135 -29.02 -12.81 21.75
CA GLN A 135 -27.80 -12.98 22.55
C GLN A 135 -26.91 -11.71 22.50
N LEU A 136 -26.76 -11.13 21.32
CA LEU A 136 -26.06 -9.86 21.12
C LEU A 136 -26.56 -8.75 22.04
N VAL A 137 -27.90 -8.59 22.16
CA VAL A 137 -28.51 -7.58 23.03
C VAL A 137 -28.19 -7.83 24.50
N ASN A 138 -28.30 -9.09 24.94
CA ASN A 138 -27.96 -9.44 26.32
C ASN A 138 -26.47 -9.14 26.61
N ASP A 139 -25.58 -9.50 25.69
CA ASP A 139 -24.14 -9.34 25.86
C ASP A 139 -23.74 -7.87 25.98
N PHE A 140 -24.22 -6.99 25.08
CA PHE A 140 -23.85 -5.58 25.17
C PHE A 140 -24.57 -4.87 26.32
N LEU A 141 -25.79 -5.25 26.72
CA LEU A 141 -26.48 -4.63 27.86
C LEU A 141 -25.80 -4.99 29.19
N GLN A 142 -25.19 -6.18 29.28
CA GLN A 142 -24.37 -6.56 30.44
C GLN A 142 -23.10 -5.71 30.54
N GLN A 143 -22.47 -5.40 29.40
CA GLN A 143 -21.23 -4.61 29.36
C GLN A 143 -21.50 -3.10 29.45
N ARG A 144 -22.62 -2.64 28.90
CA ARG A 144 -23.06 -1.24 28.87
C ARG A 144 -24.52 -1.15 29.33
N PRO A 145 -24.76 -0.90 30.62
CA PRO A 145 -26.11 -0.66 31.12
C PRO A 145 -26.76 0.55 30.42
N MET A 146 -27.98 0.37 29.92
CA MET A 146 -28.76 1.40 29.22
C MET A 146 -30.18 1.49 29.80
N HIS A 147 -30.90 2.57 29.49
CA HIS A 147 -32.33 2.65 29.78
C HIS A 147 -33.09 1.74 28.82
N VAL A 148 -33.65 0.65 29.32
CA VAL A 148 -34.39 -0.33 28.52
C VAL A 148 -35.89 -0.07 28.64
N MET A 149 -36.57 0.08 27.51
CA MET A 149 -38.02 0.15 27.42
C MET A 149 -38.57 -0.96 26.51
N GLU A 150 -39.87 -1.23 26.59
CA GLU A 150 -40.53 -2.23 25.74
C GLU A 150 -41.41 -1.56 24.69
N LEU A 151 -41.29 -2.03 23.45
CA LEU A 151 -42.20 -1.69 22.35
C LEU A 151 -43.33 -2.73 22.32
N PRO A 152 -44.61 -2.33 22.41
CA PRO A 152 -45.76 -3.24 22.39
C PRO A 152 -45.78 -4.18 21.19
N LYS A 153 -46.55 -5.27 21.31
CA LYS A 153 -46.69 -6.22 20.21
C LYS A 153 -47.36 -5.57 19.00
N LEU A 154 -47.14 -6.14 17.82
CA LEU A 154 -47.68 -5.57 16.59
C LEU A 154 -49.22 -5.54 16.58
N ASP A 155 -49.88 -6.56 17.12
CA ASP A 155 -51.34 -6.62 17.28
C ASP A 155 -51.88 -5.63 18.31
N GLU A 156 -51.06 -5.16 19.26
CA GLU A 156 -51.42 -4.10 20.20
C GLU A 156 -51.24 -2.71 19.58
N LEU A 157 -50.23 -2.52 18.73
CA LEU A 157 -50.00 -1.25 18.00
C LEU A 157 -50.95 -1.10 16.81
N LEU A 158 -51.22 -2.21 16.13
CA LEU A 158 -52.13 -2.35 15.00
C LEU A 158 -53.10 -3.51 15.32
N PRO A 159 -54.21 -3.26 16.02
CA PRO A 159 -55.25 -4.25 16.29
C PRO A 159 -56.02 -4.64 15.02
N GLU A 160 -56.52 -5.88 14.96
CA GLU A 160 -57.33 -6.36 13.81
C GLU A 160 -58.60 -5.52 13.63
N ASP A 161 -59.20 -5.08 14.73
CA ASP A 161 -60.27 -4.08 14.71
C ASP A 161 -59.67 -2.67 14.77
N GLU A 162 -59.59 -2.00 13.61
CA GLU A 162 -59.06 -0.62 13.52
C GLU A 162 -59.87 0.39 14.36
N SER A 163 -61.12 0.07 14.77
CA SER A 163 -61.90 0.95 15.64
C SER A 163 -61.28 1.12 17.03
N GLU A 164 -60.44 0.18 17.47
CA GLU A 164 -59.66 0.32 18.71
C GLU A 164 -58.63 1.46 18.64
N LEU A 165 -58.26 1.91 17.44
CA LEU A 165 -57.40 3.06 17.23
C LEU A 165 -58.17 4.39 17.20
N GLU A 166 -59.52 4.37 17.25
CA GLU A 166 -60.33 5.60 17.16
C GLU A 166 -59.96 6.64 18.23
N ASN A 167 -59.69 6.17 19.44
CA ASN A 167 -59.39 7.00 20.61
C ASN A 167 -57.91 7.39 20.75
N VAL A 168 -57.06 7.09 19.76
CA VAL A 168 -55.65 7.53 19.79
C VAL A 168 -55.59 9.00 19.44
N GLU A 169 -55.13 9.82 20.40
CA GLU A 169 -54.88 11.25 20.20
C GLU A 169 -53.74 11.48 19.18
N PRO A 170 -53.91 12.39 18.21
CA PRO A 170 -52.86 12.72 17.25
C PRO A 170 -51.59 13.23 17.93
N PHE A 171 -50.41 12.78 17.46
CA PHE A 171 -49.13 13.34 17.91
C PHE A 171 -48.70 14.45 16.93
N PRO A 172 -48.64 15.72 17.36
CA PRO A 172 -48.36 16.83 16.44
C PRO A 172 -46.88 16.85 16.03
N TYR A 173 -46.62 16.92 14.72
CA TYR A 173 -45.29 17.18 14.17
C TYR A 173 -45.29 18.46 13.32
N THR A 174 -44.88 19.56 13.95
CA THR A 174 -45.03 20.93 13.40
C THR A 174 -43.72 21.57 12.93
N LYS A 175 -42.62 20.81 12.89
CA LYS A 175 -41.33 21.32 12.38
C LYS A 175 -41.45 21.72 10.92
N ARG A 176 -40.82 22.82 10.54
CA ARG A 176 -40.66 23.21 9.13
C ARG A 176 -39.42 22.55 8.56
N TRP A 177 -39.31 22.51 7.23
CA TRP A 177 -38.17 21.94 6.54
C TRP A 177 -36.85 22.54 7.02
N GLU A 178 -36.77 23.87 7.13
CA GLU A 178 -35.55 24.59 7.50
C GLU A 178 -35.09 24.25 8.92
N ASP A 179 -36.04 23.93 9.80
CA ASP A 179 -35.76 23.57 11.19
C ASP A 179 -35.36 22.09 11.33
N ALA A 180 -35.76 21.23 10.38
CA ALA A 180 -35.58 19.78 10.44
C ALA A 180 -34.49 19.24 9.48
N ILE A 181 -34.03 20.01 8.50
CA ILE A 181 -33.12 19.54 7.44
C ILE A 181 -31.86 18.84 7.99
N ASN A 182 -31.30 19.36 9.09
CA ASN A 182 -30.10 18.80 9.73
C ASN A 182 -30.41 17.81 10.87
N ASP A 183 -31.69 17.62 11.20
CA ASP A 183 -32.09 16.64 12.21
C ASP A 183 -31.87 15.22 11.69
N THR A 184 -31.41 14.34 12.58
CA THR A 184 -31.23 12.92 12.27
C THR A 184 -32.59 12.23 12.13
N PHE A 185 -32.86 11.71 10.93
CA PHE A 185 -34.00 10.85 10.61
C PHE A 185 -33.85 9.46 11.23
N CYS A 186 -32.72 8.79 10.96
CA CYS A 186 -32.36 7.51 11.59
C CYS A 186 -30.86 7.31 11.59
N ILE A 187 -30.38 6.34 12.37
CA ILE A 187 -28.98 5.95 12.46
C ILE A 187 -28.85 4.49 12.03
N LEU A 188 -27.99 4.27 11.05
CA LEU A 188 -27.64 2.95 10.56
C LEU A 188 -26.16 2.68 10.83
N HIS A 189 -25.63 1.57 10.35
CA HIS A 189 -24.20 1.29 10.47
C HIS A 189 -23.62 0.71 9.19
N THR A 190 -22.31 0.93 8.99
CA THR A 190 -21.57 0.29 7.90
C THR A 190 -21.43 -1.21 8.13
N SER A 191 -21.22 -1.98 7.06
CA SER A 191 -21.16 -3.45 7.08
C SER A 191 -19.90 -4.03 7.73
N GLY A 192 -18.94 -3.19 8.12
CA GLY A 192 -17.69 -3.58 8.78
C GLY A 192 -16.69 -4.29 7.86
N SER A 193 -16.73 -4.07 6.54
CA SER A 193 -15.78 -4.69 5.60
C SER A 193 -14.34 -4.19 5.76
N THR A 194 -14.14 -2.98 6.29
CA THR A 194 -12.83 -2.32 6.44
C THR A 194 -12.37 -2.11 7.89
N GLY A 195 -13.13 -2.60 8.88
CA GLY A 195 -12.85 -2.40 10.32
C GLY A 195 -14.11 -2.60 11.18
N LEU A 196 -14.11 -2.10 12.43
CA LEU A 196 -15.30 -2.08 13.28
C LEU A 196 -16.42 -1.25 12.63
N SER A 197 -17.67 -1.71 12.76
CA SER A 197 -18.86 -1.02 12.24
C SER A 197 -18.96 0.40 12.80
N LYS A 198 -19.27 1.38 11.95
CA LYS A 198 -19.43 2.79 12.32
C LYS A 198 -20.87 3.25 12.10
N PRO A 199 -21.44 4.12 12.96
CA PRO A 199 -22.76 4.67 12.72
C PRO A 199 -22.76 5.63 11.53
N ILE A 200 -23.84 5.62 10.76
CA ILE A 200 -24.13 6.58 9.68
C ILE A 200 -25.48 7.22 10.00
N SER A 201 -25.46 8.51 10.31
CA SER A 201 -26.68 9.29 10.59
C SER A 201 -27.27 9.80 9.27
N TRP A 202 -28.51 9.40 8.99
CA TRP A 202 -29.27 9.97 7.88
C TRP A 202 -30.02 11.19 8.36
N THR A 203 -29.78 12.35 7.75
CA THR A 203 -30.51 13.58 8.04
C THR A 203 -31.76 13.69 7.16
N HIS A 204 -32.72 14.55 7.53
CA HIS A 204 -33.84 14.86 6.64
C HIS A 204 -33.37 15.45 5.30
N GLY A 205 -32.28 16.22 5.28
CA GLY A 205 -31.66 16.74 4.05
C GLY A 205 -31.16 15.63 3.12
N LEU A 206 -30.49 14.61 3.67
CA LEU A 206 -30.09 13.41 2.90
C LEU A 206 -31.31 12.69 2.33
N ILE A 207 -32.37 12.51 3.13
CA ILE A 207 -33.63 11.92 2.65
C ILE A 207 -34.27 12.78 1.55
N GLY A 208 -34.19 14.10 1.69
CA GLY A 208 -34.66 15.07 0.70
C GLY A 208 -34.05 14.87 -0.68
N THR A 209 -32.81 14.39 -0.81
CA THR A 209 -32.20 14.16 -2.12
C THR A 209 -32.88 13.04 -2.92
N VAL A 210 -33.47 12.05 -2.22
CA VAL A 210 -34.26 10.97 -2.84
C VAL A 210 -35.58 11.50 -3.38
N ASP A 211 -36.19 12.47 -2.68
CA ASP A 211 -37.38 13.17 -3.12
C ASP A 211 -37.07 14.07 -4.33
N ALA A 212 -35.96 14.80 -4.24
CA ALA A 212 -35.53 15.79 -5.22
C ALA A 212 -35.27 15.23 -6.61
N VAL A 213 -34.91 13.94 -6.73
CA VAL A 213 -34.65 13.27 -8.02
C VAL A 213 -35.77 13.48 -9.05
N ARG A 214 -37.03 13.69 -8.64
CA ARG A 214 -38.15 13.96 -9.55
C ARG A 214 -38.11 15.33 -10.21
N MET A 215 -37.23 16.20 -9.73
CA MET A 215 -36.89 17.48 -10.34
C MET A 215 -35.72 17.38 -11.31
N LEU A 216 -34.99 16.24 -11.35
CA LEU A 216 -33.91 16.06 -12.31
C LEU A 216 -34.48 16.01 -13.73
N PRO A 217 -33.95 16.82 -14.66
CA PRO A 217 -34.33 16.69 -16.06
C PRO A 217 -33.73 15.41 -16.68
N PRO A 218 -34.29 14.91 -17.78
CA PRO A 218 -33.64 13.89 -18.59
C PRO A 218 -32.30 14.40 -19.13
N HIS A 219 -31.32 13.51 -19.28
CA HIS A 219 -30.02 13.81 -19.85
C HIS A 219 -29.69 12.84 -20.98
N GLU A 220 -29.33 13.36 -22.16
CA GLU A 220 -29.05 12.56 -23.36
C GLU A 220 -30.14 11.53 -23.71
N GLY A 221 -31.40 11.87 -23.47
CA GLY A 221 -32.55 10.99 -23.72
C GLY A 221 -32.78 9.92 -22.65
N MET A 222 -31.91 9.84 -21.64
CA MET A 222 -32.04 8.97 -20.48
C MET A 222 -32.73 9.70 -19.32
N GLU A 223 -33.54 8.98 -18.57
CA GLU A 223 -34.40 9.56 -17.53
C GLU A 223 -33.88 9.22 -16.13
N PRO A 224 -34.11 10.04 -15.10
CA PRO A 224 -33.69 9.73 -13.74
C PRO A 224 -34.30 8.41 -13.23
N TRP A 225 -33.61 7.75 -12.29
CA TRP A 225 -34.00 6.45 -11.74
C TRP A 225 -35.46 6.40 -11.22
N ALA A 226 -36.00 7.53 -10.76
CA ALA A 226 -37.37 7.67 -10.27
C ALA A 226 -38.46 7.48 -11.34
N LYS A 227 -38.12 7.45 -12.63
CA LYS A 227 -39.09 7.10 -13.67
C LYS A 227 -39.66 5.71 -13.41
N GLY A 228 -40.99 5.57 -13.55
CA GLY A 228 -41.68 4.30 -13.37
C GLY A 228 -41.96 3.90 -11.92
N TRP A 229 -41.57 4.73 -10.95
CA TRP A 229 -41.98 4.63 -9.55
C TRP A 229 -43.24 5.47 -9.34
N ASP A 230 -44.38 4.93 -9.78
CA ASP A 230 -45.64 5.67 -9.84
C ASP A 230 -46.43 5.55 -8.54
N ASP A 231 -47.16 6.61 -8.23
CA ASP A 231 -48.12 6.67 -7.11
C ASP A 231 -49.09 5.48 -7.15
N GLY A 232 -49.08 4.67 -6.09
CA GLY A 232 -49.88 3.45 -5.94
C GLY A 232 -49.22 2.14 -6.40
N ASP A 233 -48.00 2.17 -6.94
CA ASP A 233 -47.27 0.95 -7.28
C ASP A 233 -46.98 0.08 -6.05
N THR A 234 -46.99 -1.24 -6.25
CA THR A 234 -46.67 -2.21 -5.21
C THR A 234 -45.18 -2.54 -5.19
N LEU A 235 -44.55 -2.43 -4.02
CA LEU A 235 -43.11 -2.67 -3.81
C LEU A 235 -42.91 -3.85 -2.86
N TYR A 236 -41.98 -4.75 -3.21
CA TYR A 236 -41.44 -5.73 -2.27
C TYR A 236 -39.91 -5.62 -2.23
N SER A 237 -39.34 -5.54 -1.03
CA SER A 237 -37.90 -5.48 -0.79
C SER A 237 -37.39 -6.78 -0.18
N THR A 238 -36.30 -7.32 -0.74
CA THR A 238 -35.59 -8.46 -0.14
C THR A 238 -34.55 -8.04 0.90
N PHE A 239 -34.36 -6.74 1.12
CA PHE A 239 -33.32 -6.24 2.01
C PHE A 239 -33.81 -6.23 3.47
N PRO A 240 -32.99 -6.65 4.44
CA PRO A 240 -33.34 -6.51 5.85
C PRO A 240 -33.47 -5.04 6.25
N LEU A 241 -34.41 -4.73 7.13
CA LEU A 241 -34.60 -3.38 7.70
C LEU A 241 -33.44 -2.93 8.61
N SER A 242 -32.48 -3.79 8.95
CA SER A 242 -31.21 -3.39 9.57
C SER A 242 -30.23 -2.74 8.58
N HIS A 243 -30.51 -2.82 7.27
CA HIS A 243 -29.68 -2.25 6.21
C HIS A 243 -30.29 -0.98 5.62
N GLY A 244 -29.42 -0.06 5.19
CA GLY A 244 -29.85 1.16 4.49
C GLY A 244 -30.72 0.91 3.28
N ALA A 245 -30.47 -0.14 2.48
CA ALA A 245 -31.34 -0.45 1.35
C ALA A 245 -32.76 -0.87 1.77
N GLY A 246 -32.92 -1.60 2.89
CA GLY A 246 -34.24 -1.95 3.43
C GLY A 246 -34.97 -0.71 3.92
N ILE A 247 -34.31 0.13 4.73
CA ILE A 247 -34.87 1.40 5.20
C ILE A 247 -35.21 2.34 4.03
N LEU A 248 -34.31 2.44 3.05
CA LEU A 248 -34.53 3.27 1.86
C LEU A 248 -35.78 2.85 1.10
N MET A 249 -35.99 1.55 0.90
CA MET A 249 -37.11 1.03 0.11
C MET A 249 -38.42 1.06 0.90
N ASP A 250 -38.40 0.47 2.10
CA ASP A 250 -39.63 0.19 2.86
C ASP A 250 -40.08 1.37 3.72
N VAL A 251 -39.17 2.27 4.10
CA VAL A 251 -39.46 3.40 5.01
C VAL A 251 -39.37 4.76 4.32
N VAL A 252 -38.44 4.94 3.37
CA VAL A 252 -38.19 6.26 2.76
C VAL A 252 -38.90 6.43 1.42
N ILE A 253 -38.60 5.59 0.44
CA ILE A 253 -39.13 5.70 -0.93
C ILE A 253 -40.64 5.48 -0.94
N SER A 254 -41.14 4.50 -0.17
CA SER A 254 -42.56 4.18 -0.11
C SER A 254 -43.45 5.41 0.15
N PRO A 255 -43.31 6.15 1.27
CA PRO A 255 -44.12 7.35 1.49
C PRO A 255 -43.75 8.52 0.57
N LEU A 256 -42.47 8.69 0.20
CA LEU A 256 -42.09 9.79 -0.68
C LEU A 256 -42.76 9.72 -2.06
N PHE A 257 -42.94 8.52 -2.60
CA PHE A 257 -43.52 8.24 -3.92
C PHE A 257 -44.97 7.74 -3.87
N GLY A 258 -45.55 7.57 -2.68
CA GLY A 258 -46.93 7.08 -2.53
C GLY A 258 -47.10 5.60 -2.89
N LEU A 259 -46.08 4.78 -2.64
CA LEU A 259 -46.11 3.36 -2.97
C LEU A 259 -46.88 2.56 -1.92
N HIS A 260 -47.32 1.37 -2.32
CA HIS A 260 -47.86 0.35 -1.45
C HIS A 260 -46.77 -0.69 -1.15
N CYS A 261 -46.21 -0.65 0.06
CA CYS A 261 -45.15 -1.58 0.46
C CYS A 261 -45.71 -2.91 0.96
N VAL A 262 -45.17 -4.02 0.45
CA VAL A 262 -45.53 -5.39 0.83
C VAL A 262 -44.37 -6.00 1.61
N LEU A 263 -44.65 -6.51 2.81
CA LEU A 263 -43.73 -7.25 3.65
C LEU A 263 -44.02 -8.75 3.58
N GLY A 264 -42.95 -9.54 3.53
CA GLY A 264 -43.02 -11.00 3.55
C GLY A 264 -43.45 -11.55 4.91
N PRO A 265 -43.52 -12.88 5.05
CA PRO A 265 -43.76 -13.51 6.33
C PRO A 265 -42.64 -13.17 7.32
N ARG A 266 -43.04 -12.84 8.55
CA ARG A 266 -42.16 -12.35 9.60
C ARG A 266 -40.88 -13.17 9.82
N ASP A 267 -40.99 -14.50 9.80
CA ASP A 267 -39.89 -15.42 10.13
C ASP A 267 -39.29 -16.12 8.89
N VAL A 268 -39.60 -15.64 7.68
CA VAL A 268 -39.11 -16.22 6.42
C VAL A 268 -38.13 -15.26 5.77
N ILE A 269 -36.87 -15.71 5.65
CA ILE A 269 -35.83 -14.97 4.94
C ILE A 269 -36.12 -15.02 3.43
N PRO A 270 -36.02 -13.89 2.70
CA PRO A 270 -36.19 -13.87 1.24
C PRO A 270 -35.36 -14.93 0.51
N ASN A 271 -36.03 -15.73 -0.32
CA ASN A 271 -35.47 -16.79 -1.16
C ASN A 271 -36.37 -16.98 -2.41
N LEU A 272 -35.94 -17.78 -3.39
CA LEU A 272 -36.70 -18.00 -4.63
C LEU A 272 -38.12 -18.55 -4.41
N GLU A 273 -38.31 -19.43 -3.43
CA GLU A 273 -39.64 -20.00 -3.12
C GLU A 273 -40.59 -18.91 -2.63
N LEU A 274 -40.11 -18.02 -1.75
CA LEU A 274 -40.89 -16.88 -1.29
C LEU A 274 -41.19 -15.91 -2.43
N ILE A 275 -40.21 -15.62 -3.30
CA ILE A 275 -40.43 -14.75 -4.47
C ILE A 275 -41.49 -15.35 -5.40
N SER A 276 -41.38 -16.64 -5.71
CA SER A 276 -42.34 -17.37 -6.54
C SER A 276 -43.74 -17.35 -5.93
N SER A 277 -43.84 -17.59 -4.62
CA SER A 277 -45.11 -17.60 -3.89
C SER A 277 -45.72 -16.20 -3.81
N LEU A 278 -44.93 -15.15 -3.54
CA LEU A 278 -45.41 -13.76 -3.57
C LEU A 278 -45.92 -13.39 -4.96
N ALA A 279 -45.19 -13.78 -6.02
CA ALA A 279 -45.60 -13.56 -7.40
C ALA A 279 -46.89 -14.32 -7.77
N ASP A 280 -47.29 -15.35 -7.03
CA ASP A 280 -48.59 -16.01 -7.23
C ASP A 280 -49.71 -15.31 -6.44
N HIS A 281 -49.44 -14.83 -5.22
CA HIS A 281 -50.47 -14.44 -4.26
C HIS A 281 -50.72 -12.93 -4.14
N ILE A 282 -49.77 -12.07 -4.54
CA ILE A 282 -49.93 -10.60 -4.48
C ILE A 282 -49.28 -9.92 -5.67
N LYS A 283 -49.93 -8.85 -6.18
CA LYS A 283 -49.35 -8.02 -7.23
C LYS A 283 -48.15 -7.27 -6.65
N ILE A 284 -47.02 -7.35 -7.35
CA ILE A 284 -45.80 -6.60 -7.06
C ILE A 284 -45.36 -5.97 -8.39
N ASP A 285 -45.36 -4.64 -8.45
CA ASP A 285 -44.94 -3.86 -9.60
C ASP A 285 -43.42 -3.70 -9.61
N ILE A 286 -42.83 -3.48 -8.44
CA ILE A 286 -41.41 -3.21 -8.26
C ILE A 286 -40.83 -4.21 -7.28
N TRP A 287 -39.79 -4.92 -7.71
CA TRP A 287 -39.01 -5.79 -6.84
C TRP A 287 -37.68 -5.13 -6.53
N SER A 288 -37.43 -4.77 -5.28
CA SER A 288 -36.10 -4.38 -4.83
C SER A 288 -35.36 -5.63 -4.35
N MET A 289 -34.34 -6.04 -5.10
CA MET A 289 -33.66 -7.32 -4.88
C MET A 289 -32.16 -7.16 -4.61
N ILE A 290 -31.65 -8.01 -3.73
CA ILE A 290 -30.22 -8.25 -3.62
C ILE A 290 -29.71 -8.95 -4.89
N PRO A 291 -28.47 -8.63 -5.35
CA PRO A 291 -27.93 -9.21 -6.58
C PRO A 291 -27.89 -10.73 -6.60
N SER A 292 -27.59 -11.39 -5.48
CA SER A 292 -27.54 -12.85 -5.41
C SER A 292 -28.89 -13.50 -5.73
N LEU A 293 -30.01 -12.91 -5.28
CA LEU A 293 -31.35 -13.40 -5.63
C LEU A 293 -31.71 -13.10 -7.09
N THR A 294 -31.19 -12.00 -7.65
CA THR A 294 -31.34 -11.72 -9.09
C THR A 294 -30.58 -12.76 -9.92
N ASP A 295 -29.37 -13.14 -9.50
CA ASP A 295 -28.59 -14.18 -10.18
C ASP A 295 -29.24 -15.57 -10.03
N GLU A 296 -29.70 -15.94 -8.83
CA GLU A 296 -30.46 -17.17 -8.57
C GLU A 296 -31.73 -17.25 -9.45
N LEU A 297 -32.44 -16.13 -9.66
CA LEU A 297 -33.59 -16.07 -10.57
C LEU A 297 -33.22 -16.39 -12.02
N GLY A 298 -32.03 -15.99 -12.47
CA GLY A 298 -31.50 -16.31 -13.81
C GLY A 298 -31.26 -17.81 -14.03
N GLU A 299 -31.23 -18.60 -12.95
CA GLU A 299 -31.13 -20.07 -12.98
C GLU A 299 -32.50 -20.76 -12.85
N ALA A 300 -33.59 -20.02 -12.60
CA ALA A 300 -34.92 -20.54 -12.29
C ALA A 300 -35.96 -20.24 -13.39
N PRO A 301 -35.92 -20.95 -14.54
CA PRO A 301 -36.78 -20.67 -15.69
C PRO A 301 -38.28 -20.90 -15.44
N ASP A 302 -38.63 -21.66 -14.41
CA ASP A 302 -40.00 -21.91 -13.96
C ASP A 302 -40.60 -20.73 -13.17
N ILE A 303 -39.75 -19.90 -12.54
CA ILE A 303 -40.17 -18.74 -11.75
C ILE A 303 -40.23 -17.48 -12.62
N LEU A 304 -39.26 -17.28 -13.53
CA LEU A 304 -39.14 -16.07 -14.37
C LEU A 304 -40.46 -15.61 -15.06
N PRO A 305 -41.28 -16.50 -15.65
CA PRO A 305 -42.54 -16.11 -16.28
C PRO A 305 -43.52 -15.43 -15.30
N LYS A 306 -43.49 -15.78 -14.01
CA LYS A 306 -44.36 -15.21 -12.99
C LYS A 306 -44.06 -13.73 -12.73
N LEU A 307 -42.82 -13.30 -12.91
CA LEU A 307 -42.39 -11.93 -12.70
C LEU A 307 -42.66 -11.00 -13.90
N SER A 308 -43.05 -11.54 -15.06
CA SER A 308 -43.30 -10.78 -16.30
C SER A 308 -44.37 -9.69 -16.20
N ARG A 309 -45.26 -9.79 -15.19
CA ARG A 309 -46.29 -8.78 -14.90
C ARG A 309 -45.78 -7.55 -14.13
N SER A 310 -44.56 -7.62 -13.62
CA SER A 310 -43.92 -6.56 -12.83
C SER A 310 -43.27 -5.54 -13.77
N LYS A 311 -43.13 -4.28 -13.34
CA LYS A 311 -42.49 -3.22 -14.13
C LYS A 311 -41.00 -3.46 -14.28
N PHE A 312 -40.31 -3.70 -13.16
CA PHE A 312 -38.87 -3.95 -13.15
C PHE A 312 -38.41 -4.58 -11.83
N ILE A 313 -37.21 -5.17 -11.87
CA ILE A 313 -36.40 -5.52 -10.71
C ILE A 313 -35.34 -4.43 -10.54
N CYS A 314 -35.35 -3.76 -9.39
CA CYS A 314 -34.28 -2.87 -8.95
C CYS A 314 -33.21 -3.70 -8.23
N ALA A 315 -32.14 -4.04 -8.94
CA ALA A 315 -30.98 -4.74 -8.37
C ALA A 315 -29.96 -3.71 -7.90
N SER A 316 -29.53 -3.79 -6.64
CA SER A 316 -28.58 -2.82 -6.08
C SER A 316 -27.76 -3.37 -4.90
N GLY A 317 -26.66 -2.69 -4.57
CA GLY A 317 -25.86 -2.99 -3.37
C GLY A 317 -24.76 -4.05 -3.55
N GLY A 318 -24.52 -4.50 -4.78
CA GLY A 318 -23.42 -5.38 -5.21
C GLY A 318 -23.49 -5.63 -6.72
N PRO A 319 -22.47 -6.29 -7.32
CA PRO A 319 -22.48 -6.62 -8.74
C PRO A 319 -23.51 -7.71 -9.07
N VAL A 320 -24.15 -7.61 -10.23
CA VAL A 320 -25.05 -8.62 -10.81
C VAL A 320 -24.32 -9.32 -11.96
N SER A 321 -24.43 -10.65 -12.06
CA SER A 321 -23.85 -11.39 -13.18
C SER A 321 -24.44 -10.92 -14.50
N ASN A 322 -23.58 -10.53 -15.46
CA ASN A 322 -24.05 -10.14 -16.79
C ASN A 322 -24.80 -11.30 -17.48
N VAL A 323 -24.35 -12.54 -17.30
CA VAL A 323 -24.97 -13.71 -17.94
C VAL A 323 -26.33 -14.04 -17.31
N LEU A 324 -26.39 -14.15 -15.98
CA LEU A 324 -27.62 -14.55 -15.28
C LEU A 324 -28.64 -13.41 -15.26
N GLY A 325 -28.20 -12.19 -14.96
CA GLY A 325 -29.04 -11.00 -15.00
C GLY A 325 -29.60 -10.71 -16.39
N SER A 326 -28.87 -11.03 -17.48
CA SER A 326 -29.42 -10.88 -18.84
C SER A 326 -30.60 -11.81 -19.09
N LYS A 327 -30.56 -13.06 -18.59
CA LYS A 327 -31.70 -13.98 -18.67
C LYS A 327 -32.92 -13.42 -17.92
N VAL A 328 -32.70 -12.86 -16.73
CA VAL A 328 -33.79 -12.20 -15.98
C VAL A 328 -34.34 -11.01 -16.76
N ASN A 329 -33.45 -10.19 -17.32
CA ASN A 329 -33.77 -8.99 -18.09
C ASN A 329 -34.59 -9.27 -19.35
N GLU A 330 -34.62 -10.50 -19.88
CA GLU A 330 -35.52 -10.91 -20.97
C GLU A 330 -36.99 -10.98 -20.52
N PHE A 331 -37.26 -11.41 -19.29
CA PHE A 331 -38.60 -11.61 -18.75
C PHE A 331 -39.15 -10.37 -18.03
N VAL A 332 -38.30 -9.70 -17.24
CA VAL A 332 -38.64 -8.50 -16.47
C VAL A 332 -37.45 -7.56 -16.51
N ARG A 333 -37.66 -6.27 -16.77
CA ARG A 333 -36.56 -5.31 -16.89
C ARG A 333 -35.72 -5.30 -15.61
N VAL A 334 -34.41 -5.47 -15.73
CA VAL A 334 -33.48 -5.27 -14.61
C VAL A 334 -32.98 -3.83 -14.68
N LEU A 335 -33.20 -3.09 -13.59
CA LEU A 335 -32.65 -1.76 -13.37
C LEU A 335 -31.48 -1.92 -12.40
N ASN A 336 -30.26 -1.87 -12.94
CA ASN A 336 -29.04 -1.94 -12.15
C ASN A 336 -28.74 -0.55 -11.58
N LEU A 337 -28.92 -0.36 -10.27
CA LEU A 337 -28.68 0.92 -9.60
C LEU A 337 -27.52 0.81 -8.63
N THR A 338 -26.69 1.86 -8.60
CA THR A 338 -25.60 1.99 -7.62
C THR A 338 -25.89 3.11 -6.61
N GLY A 339 -25.34 2.95 -5.41
CA GLY A 339 -25.51 3.89 -4.31
C GLY A 339 -24.72 3.48 -3.08
N THR A 340 -24.55 4.41 -2.15
CA THR A 340 -23.82 4.19 -0.90
C THR A 340 -24.71 4.42 0.31
N SER A 341 -24.31 3.91 1.48
CA SER A 341 -25.03 4.18 2.73
C SER A 341 -24.97 5.66 3.10
N GLU A 342 -23.93 6.36 2.67
CA GLU A 342 -23.64 7.76 2.97
C GLU A 342 -24.30 8.73 1.99
N GLY A 343 -24.65 8.28 0.78
CA GLY A 343 -25.14 9.14 -0.30
C GLY A 343 -26.43 8.69 -0.98
N LEU A 344 -26.96 7.52 -0.63
CA LEU A 344 -28.15 6.92 -1.24
C LEU A 344 -27.94 6.74 -2.76
N PHE A 345 -28.96 7.01 -3.58
CA PHE A 345 -28.87 6.96 -5.04
C PHE A 345 -28.53 8.33 -5.63
N ILE A 346 -27.30 8.47 -6.12
CA ILE A 346 -26.78 9.74 -6.66
C ILE A 346 -26.79 9.69 -8.19
N GLY A 347 -27.65 10.50 -8.81
CA GLY A 347 -27.62 10.78 -10.24
C GLY A 347 -27.83 9.58 -11.20
N ASN A 348 -28.26 8.41 -10.72
CA ASN A 348 -28.50 7.25 -11.60
C ASN A 348 -29.55 7.56 -12.69
N LEU A 349 -29.25 7.16 -13.93
CA LEU A 349 -30.11 7.30 -15.10
C LEU A 349 -30.56 5.95 -15.66
N TRP A 350 -31.72 5.94 -16.30
CA TRP A 350 -32.28 4.82 -17.04
C TRP A 350 -31.58 4.66 -18.39
N VAL A 351 -30.75 3.62 -18.49
CA VAL A 351 -30.17 3.18 -19.76
C VAL A 351 -31.17 2.35 -20.58
N ASP A 352 -30.90 2.18 -21.87
CA ASP A 352 -31.69 1.27 -22.72
C ASP A 352 -31.69 -0.15 -22.15
N ARG A 353 -32.78 -0.91 -22.41
CA ARG A 353 -32.94 -2.27 -21.85
C ARG A 353 -31.80 -3.21 -22.23
N GLN A 354 -31.24 -3.10 -23.43
CA GLN A 354 -30.09 -3.92 -23.82
C GLN A 354 -28.80 -3.59 -23.05
N ASP A 355 -28.69 -2.38 -22.51
CA ASP A 355 -27.49 -1.90 -21.81
C ASP A 355 -27.64 -1.99 -20.29
N TRP A 356 -28.62 -2.76 -19.78
CA TRP A 356 -28.99 -2.83 -18.36
C TRP A 356 -27.82 -3.03 -17.37
N HIS A 357 -26.74 -3.67 -17.82
CA HIS A 357 -25.54 -3.92 -17.03
C HIS A 357 -24.70 -2.65 -16.80
N TRP A 358 -24.80 -1.66 -17.70
CA TRP A 358 -24.03 -0.42 -17.69
C TRP A 358 -24.77 0.68 -16.95
N PHE A 359 -24.01 1.51 -16.24
CA PHE A 359 -24.49 2.68 -15.53
C PHE A 359 -24.34 3.94 -16.36
N ALA A 360 -25.31 4.83 -16.24
CA ALA A 360 -25.25 6.21 -16.70
C ALA A 360 -25.57 7.14 -15.52
N PHE A 361 -24.89 8.28 -15.47
CA PHE A 361 -25.05 9.25 -14.39
C PHE A 361 -25.37 10.63 -14.93
N HIS A 362 -26.30 11.31 -14.27
CA HIS A 362 -26.64 12.69 -14.55
C HIS A 362 -25.44 13.58 -14.19
N PRO A 363 -25.06 14.58 -15.01
CA PRO A 363 -23.90 15.45 -14.73
C PRO A 363 -23.97 16.17 -13.38
N TRP A 364 -25.18 16.47 -12.90
CA TRP A 364 -25.38 17.10 -11.58
C TRP A 364 -24.98 16.19 -10.41
N SER A 365 -24.74 14.89 -10.63
CA SER A 365 -24.11 14.00 -9.65
C SER A 365 -22.73 14.49 -9.23
N GLY A 366 -22.05 15.27 -10.07
CA GLY A 366 -20.66 15.69 -9.88
C GLY A 366 -19.65 14.55 -9.94
N PHE A 367 -20.02 13.41 -10.53
CA PHE A 367 -19.08 12.31 -10.73
C PHE A 367 -17.99 12.64 -11.75
N GLU A 368 -16.75 12.35 -11.41
CA GLU A 368 -15.58 12.37 -12.30
C GLU A 368 -14.96 10.97 -12.31
N PHE A 369 -14.68 10.44 -13.50
CA PHE A 369 -14.01 9.15 -13.67
C PHE A 369 -12.57 9.40 -14.11
N LYS A 370 -11.62 9.26 -13.18
CA LYS A 370 -10.19 9.54 -13.41
C LYS A 370 -9.48 8.29 -13.87
N MET A 371 -8.82 8.36 -15.03
CA MET A 371 -8.04 7.21 -15.53
C MET A 371 -6.87 6.93 -14.59
N VAL A 372 -6.82 5.72 -14.04
CA VAL A 372 -5.74 5.25 -13.17
C VAL A 372 -4.79 4.31 -13.92
N GLU A 373 -5.32 3.57 -14.89
CA GLU A 373 -4.58 2.74 -15.84
C GLU A 373 -5.26 2.84 -17.23
N PRO A 374 -4.58 2.53 -18.34
CA PRO A 374 -5.19 2.59 -19.66
C PRO A 374 -6.49 1.78 -19.74
N GLY A 375 -7.63 2.48 -19.88
CA GLY A 375 -8.97 1.88 -19.97
C GLY A 375 -9.69 1.64 -18.63
N LEU A 376 -9.05 1.94 -17.51
CA LEU A 376 -9.58 1.75 -16.16
C LEU A 376 -9.65 3.07 -15.40
N TYR A 377 -10.81 3.38 -14.82
CA TYR A 377 -11.10 4.68 -14.24
C TYR A 377 -11.57 4.54 -12.80
N GLU A 378 -11.09 5.40 -11.91
CA GLU A 378 -11.54 5.49 -10.53
C GLU A 378 -12.60 6.57 -10.37
N GLN A 379 -13.68 6.27 -9.64
CA GLN A 379 -14.82 7.16 -9.43
C GLN A 379 -14.58 8.15 -8.29
N TRP A 380 -14.70 9.42 -8.63
CA TRP A 380 -14.72 10.55 -7.71
C TRP A 380 -16.07 11.27 -7.77
N ILE A 381 -16.43 11.99 -6.71
CA ILE A 381 -17.51 12.97 -6.71
C ILE A 381 -16.99 14.31 -6.22
N HIS A 382 -17.42 15.38 -6.87
CA HIS A 382 -17.07 16.76 -6.55
C HIS A 382 -18.33 17.57 -6.22
N ARG A 383 -18.29 18.31 -5.11
CA ARG A 383 -19.37 19.20 -4.71
C ARG A 383 -19.56 20.27 -5.79
N ASN A 384 -20.80 20.42 -6.27
CA ASN A 384 -21.16 21.42 -7.29
C ASN A 384 -22.34 22.29 -6.80
N GLU A 385 -22.80 23.24 -7.63
CA GLU A 385 -23.92 24.12 -7.28
C GLU A 385 -25.25 23.39 -7.03
N HIS A 386 -25.34 22.12 -7.39
CA HIS A 386 -26.53 21.29 -7.19
C HIS A 386 -26.43 20.33 -5.99
N ALA A 387 -25.37 20.45 -5.19
CA ALA A 387 -25.07 19.55 -4.09
C ALA A 387 -26.23 19.38 -3.09
N GLU A 388 -26.91 20.49 -2.78
CA GLU A 388 -28.02 20.54 -1.83
C GLU A 388 -29.13 19.54 -2.17
N PHE A 389 -29.46 19.37 -3.45
CA PHE A 389 -30.58 18.54 -3.88
C PHE A 389 -30.18 17.17 -4.43
N PHE A 390 -29.01 17.04 -5.07
CA PHE A 390 -28.71 15.83 -5.86
C PHE A 390 -27.44 15.08 -5.46
N GLN A 391 -26.70 15.57 -4.45
CA GLN A 391 -25.47 14.93 -3.98
C GLN A 391 -25.58 14.56 -2.50
N GLY A 392 -26.39 13.53 -2.21
CA GLY A 392 -26.67 13.05 -0.85
C GLY A 392 -25.42 12.87 0.03
N LEU A 393 -24.29 12.45 -0.57
CA LEU A 393 -23.02 12.27 0.13
C LEU A 393 -22.61 13.50 0.96
N PHE A 394 -22.88 14.69 0.46
CA PHE A 394 -22.50 15.96 1.07
C PHE A 394 -23.42 16.42 2.20
N HIS A 395 -24.57 15.76 2.41
CA HIS A 395 -25.37 15.89 3.63
C HIS A 395 -24.77 15.08 4.78
N THR A 396 -24.20 13.91 4.47
CA THR A 396 -23.51 13.05 5.43
C THR A 396 -22.13 13.60 5.77
N PHE A 397 -21.40 14.08 4.76
CA PHE A 397 -20.05 14.63 4.89
C PHE A 397 -20.04 16.12 4.52
N GLN A 398 -20.55 16.95 5.43
CA GLN A 398 -20.80 18.38 5.18
C GLN A 398 -19.53 19.18 4.89
N ASP A 399 -18.40 18.80 5.51
CA ASP A 399 -17.11 19.51 5.35
C ASP A 399 -16.28 19.00 4.16
N VAL A 400 -16.77 18.00 3.43
CA VAL A 400 -16.06 17.39 2.31
C VAL A 400 -16.48 18.06 0.99
N ASN A 401 -15.49 18.49 0.20
CA ASN A 401 -15.72 19.07 -1.14
C ASN A 401 -15.52 18.05 -2.27
N SER A 402 -14.78 16.97 -2.02
CA SER A 402 -14.56 15.91 -3.00
C SER A 402 -14.32 14.60 -2.29
N PHE A 403 -14.82 13.50 -2.85
CA PHE A 403 -14.71 12.19 -2.25
C PHE A 403 -14.35 11.14 -3.31
N ASN A 404 -13.39 10.28 -2.99
CA ASN A 404 -13.00 9.14 -3.80
C ASN A 404 -13.72 7.89 -3.27
N PHE A 405 -14.57 7.26 -4.10
CA PHE A 405 -15.26 6.03 -3.70
C PHE A 405 -14.33 4.82 -3.62
N LYS A 406 -13.18 4.92 -4.31
CA LYS A 406 -12.25 3.82 -4.64
C LYS A 406 -12.88 2.77 -5.54
N ASP A 407 -14.03 3.07 -6.13
CA ASP A 407 -14.71 2.19 -7.07
C ASP A 407 -14.11 2.41 -8.46
N LEU A 408 -13.72 1.32 -9.10
CA LEU A 408 -13.15 1.27 -10.43
C LEU A 408 -14.24 0.98 -11.45
N TYR A 409 -14.11 1.58 -12.64
CA TYR A 409 -15.03 1.46 -13.76
C TYR A 409 -14.29 1.32 -15.07
N VAL A 410 -14.94 0.63 -16.01
CA VAL A 410 -14.56 0.59 -17.43
C VAL A 410 -15.62 1.28 -18.27
N GLN A 411 -15.19 1.96 -19.32
CA GLN A 411 -16.10 2.66 -20.23
C GLN A 411 -16.65 1.68 -21.27
N HIS A 412 -17.92 1.86 -21.67
CA HIS A 412 -18.52 1.07 -22.72
C HIS A 412 -17.76 1.26 -24.06
N PRO A 413 -17.38 0.18 -24.78
CA PRO A 413 -16.52 0.26 -25.97
C PRO A 413 -17.01 1.18 -27.09
N THR A 414 -18.33 1.30 -27.25
CA THR A 414 -18.96 2.07 -28.35
C THR A 414 -19.96 3.14 -27.92
N LYS A 415 -20.24 3.30 -26.62
CA LYS A 415 -21.29 4.19 -26.10
C LYS A 415 -20.71 5.10 -25.01
N PRO A 416 -20.20 6.28 -25.36
CA PRO A 416 -19.67 7.23 -24.39
C PRO A 416 -20.68 7.53 -23.28
N GLY A 417 -20.20 7.78 -22.06
CA GLY A 417 -21.04 8.05 -20.89
C GLY A 417 -21.59 6.82 -20.16
N LEU A 418 -21.48 5.62 -20.75
CA LEU A 418 -21.82 4.36 -20.10
C LEU A 418 -20.61 3.72 -19.43
N TRP A 419 -20.80 3.28 -18.19
CA TRP A 419 -19.75 2.75 -17.32
C TRP A 419 -20.16 1.40 -16.72
N ALA A 420 -19.25 0.43 -16.63
CA ALA A 420 -19.47 -0.80 -15.88
C ALA A 420 -18.52 -0.85 -14.69
N SER A 421 -19.01 -1.27 -13.54
CA SER A 421 -18.18 -1.44 -12.35
C SER A 421 -17.14 -2.53 -12.58
N HIS A 422 -15.90 -2.24 -12.19
CA HIS A 422 -14.74 -3.12 -12.23
C HIS A 422 -14.16 -3.34 -10.81
N GLY A 423 -15.02 -3.18 -9.80
CA GLY A 423 -14.75 -3.36 -8.38
C GLY A 423 -13.99 -2.22 -7.72
N ARG A 424 -13.00 -2.50 -6.86
CA ARG A 424 -12.38 -1.48 -6.00
C ARG A 424 -10.86 -1.47 -6.06
N SER A 425 -10.26 -0.29 -6.00
CA SER A 425 -8.80 -0.08 -6.01
C SER A 425 -8.12 -0.61 -4.74
N ASP A 426 -8.86 -0.76 -3.63
CA ASP A 426 -8.36 -1.32 -2.37
C ASP A 426 -8.61 -2.84 -2.19
N ASP A 427 -9.24 -3.51 -3.17
CA ASP A 427 -9.50 -4.97 -3.15
C ASP A 427 -8.46 -5.80 -3.94
N VAL A 428 -7.40 -5.16 -4.46
CA VAL A 428 -6.38 -5.80 -5.31
C VAL A 428 -5.55 -6.82 -4.52
N VAL A 429 -5.43 -8.05 -5.04
CA VAL A 429 -4.55 -9.09 -4.49
C VAL A 429 -3.12 -8.81 -4.96
N VAL A 430 -2.25 -8.46 -4.02
CA VAL A 430 -0.83 -8.18 -4.30
C VAL A 430 0.02 -9.38 -3.92
N LEU A 431 0.49 -10.13 -4.91
CA LEU A 431 1.37 -11.28 -4.72
C LEU A 431 2.77 -10.84 -4.25
N SER A 432 3.54 -11.76 -3.65
CA SER A 432 4.87 -11.47 -3.09
C SER A 432 5.91 -11.06 -4.12
N ASN A 433 5.64 -11.28 -5.40
CA ASN A 433 6.46 -10.83 -6.54
C ASN A 433 6.07 -9.41 -7.02
N GLY A 434 5.18 -8.72 -6.30
CA GLY A 434 4.69 -7.39 -6.65
C GLY A 434 3.57 -7.40 -7.70
N TYR A 435 3.13 -8.57 -8.17
CA TYR A 435 2.05 -8.69 -9.14
C TYR A 435 0.71 -8.35 -8.50
N LYS A 436 -0.08 -7.53 -9.20
CA LYS A 436 -1.37 -7.03 -8.73
C LYS A 436 -2.48 -7.66 -9.54
N ILE A 437 -3.44 -8.32 -8.88
CA ILE A 437 -4.55 -9.00 -9.55
C ILE A 437 -5.86 -8.41 -9.05
N SER A 438 -6.70 -7.96 -9.98
CA SER A 438 -8.09 -7.60 -9.69
C SER A 438 -8.93 -8.88 -9.57
N PRO A 439 -9.52 -9.17 -8.40
CA PRO A 439 -10.11 -10.48 -8.16
C PRO A 439 -11.53 -10.66 -8.73
N LEU A 440 -12.25 -9.57 -9.00
CA LEU A 440 -13.72 -9.61 -9.11
C LEU A 440 -14.26 -10.37 -10.31
N ASP A 441 -13.73 -10.13 -11.52
CA ASP A 441 -14.23 -10.80 -12.72
C ASP A 441 -14.02 -12.31 -12.64
N THR A 442 -12.91 -12.73 -12.05
CA THR A 442 -12.62 -14.15 -11.81
C THR A 442 -13.60 -14.74 -10.80
N GLU A 443 -13.74 -14.10 -9.64
CA GLU A 443 -14.62 -14.60 -8.58
C GLU A 443 -16.07 -14.70 -9.06
N ALA A 444 -16.59 -13.66 -9.72
CA ALA A 444 -17.95 -13.64 -10.24
C ALA A 444 -18.18 -14.74 -11.28
N LEU A 445 -17.23 -14.94 -12.20
CA LEU A 445 -17.34 -16.00 -13.20
C LEU A 445 -17.32 -17.39 -12.56
N VAL A 446 -16.46 -17.63 -11.58
CA VAL A 446 -16.38 -18.92 -10.87
C VAL A 446 -17.63 -19.16 -10.01
N THR A 447 -18.16 -18.12 -9.36
CA THR A 447 -19.41 -18.19 -8.60
C THR A 447 -20.62 -18.50 -9.48
N SER A 448 -20.59 -18.20 -10.78
CA SER A 448 -21.67 -18.59 -11.71
C SER A 448 -21.77 -20.11 -11.96
N HIS A 449 -20.83 -20.92 -11.44
CA HIS A 449 -20.92 -22.37 -11.55
C HIS A 449 -22.04 -22.91 -10.63
N PRO A 450 -22.94 -23.81 -11.11
CA PRO A 450 -24.13 -24.23 -10.36
C PRO A 450 -23.88 -24.81 -8.96
N ALA A 451 -22.69 -25.37 -8.73
CA ALA A 451 -22.29 -25.97 -7.46
C ALA A 451 -21.59 -25.01 -6.48
N VAL A 452 -21.25 -23.79 -6.90
CA VAL A 452 -20.50 -22.82 -6.09
C VAL A 452 -21.47 -21.82 -5.45
N ASP A 453 -21.31 -21.58 -4.14
CA ASP A 453 -22.07 -20.60 -3.35
C ASP A 453 -21.27 -19.30 -3.09
N GLY A 454 -19.94 -19.36 -3.20
CA GLY A 454 -19.07 -18.21 -3.06
C GLY A 454 -17.66 -18.51 -3.54
N CYS A 455 -16.98 -17.53 -4.13
CA CYS A 455 -15.58 -17.63 -4.54
C CYS A 455 -14.81 -16.41 -4.04
N LEU A 456 -13.59 -16.63 -3.57
CA LEU A 456 -12.73 -15.57 -3.06
C LEU A 456 -11.27 -15.83 -3.47
N MET A 457 -10.67 -14.86 -4.14
CA MET A 457 -9.27 -14.91 -4.54
C MET A 457 -8.37 -14.61 -3.35
N ILE A 458 -7.40 -15.50 -3.13
CA ILE A 458 -6.43 -15.47 -2.05
C ILE A 458 -5.01 -15.40 -2.62
N GLY A 459 -4.04 -15.09 -1.77
CA GLY A 459 -2.62 -15.10 -2.16
C GLY A 459 -1.88 -13.79 -1.98
N SER A 460 -2.47 -12.78 -1.32
CA SER A 460 -1.72 -11.56 -0.97
C SER A 460 -0.47 -11.92 -0.16
N GLY A 461 0.70 -11.45 -0.61
CA GLY A 461 2.00 -11.81 -0.02
C GLY A 461 2.43 -13.26 -0.25
N LYS A 462 1.80 -13.99 -1.18
CA LYS A 462 2.19 -15.34 -1.64
C LYS A 462 2.69 -15.29 -3.08
N PRO A 463 3.52 -16.26 -3.53
CA PRO A 463 4.07 -16.25 -4.88
C PRO A 463 3.04 -16.56 -5.97
N GLN A 464 1.87 -17.10 -5.60
CA GLN A 464 0.85 -17.60 -6.51
C GLN A 464 -0.55 -17.19 -6.02
N ALA A 465 -1.39 -16.69 -6.94
CA ALA A 465 -2.80 -16.45 -6.65
C ALA A 465 -3.56 -17.79 -6.55
N GLY A 466 -4.50 -17.85 -5.62
CA GLY A 466 -5.36 -19.02 -5.42
C GLY A 466 -6.83 -18.62 -5.31
N LEU A 467 -7.71 -19.61 -5.35
CA LEU A 467 -9.15 -19.43 -5.12
C LEU A 467 -9.58 -20.25 -3.92
N LEU A 468 -10.31 -19.63 -3.00
CA LEU A 468 -11.09 -20.32 -1.98
C LEU A 468 -12.55 -20.37 -2.44
N ILE A 469 -13.10 -21.56 -2.57
CA ILE A 469 -14.43 -21.83 -3.13
C ILE A 469 -15.32 -22.43 -2.04
N GLU A 470 -16.50 -21.85 -1.85
CA GLU A 470 -17.56 -22.42 -1.03
C GLU A 470 -18.59 -23.10 -1.92
N LEU A 471 -18.97 -24.33 -1.58
CA LEU A 471 -19.95 -25.11 -2.33
C LEU A 471 -21.37 -24.91 -1.75
N LYS A 472 -22.39 -24.96 -2.63
CA LYS A 472 -23.80 -24.90 -2.21
C LYS A 472 -24.20 -26.09 -1.33
N ASP A 473 -23.67 -27.27 -1.64
CA ASP A 473 -23.85 -28.48 -0.82
C ASP A 473 -22.53 -28.79 -0.06
N PRO A 474 -22.45 -28.45 1.24
CA PRO A 474 -21.26 -28.70 2.05
C PRO A 474 -21.08 -30.19 2.40
N THR A 475 -22.05 -31.05 2.08
CA THR A 475 -22.02 -32.50 2.35
C THR A 475 -21.40 -33.32 1.23
N ILE A 476 -21.13 -32.69 0.07
CA ILE A 476 -20.39 -33.31 -1.03
C ILE A 476 -19.04 -33.78 -0.47
N LYS A 477 -18.85 -35.10 -0.51
CA LYS A 477 -17.60 -35.74 -0.11
C LYS A 477 -16.48 -35.25 -1.02
N ARG A 478 -15.33 -34.94 -0.42
CA ARG A 478 -14.17 -34.34 -1.11
C ARG A 478 -13.22 -35.41 -1.65
N ASP A 479 -13.72 -36.64 -1.71
CA ASP A 479 -13.01 -37.89 -1.93
C ASP A 479 -13.89 -38.82 -2.79
N GLY A 480 -13.34 -39.31 -3.91
CA GLY A 480 -14.01 -40.19 -4.87
C GLY A 480 -14.21 -39.58 -6.27
N ASP A 481 -14.71 -40.40 -7.21
CA ASP A 481 -14.83 -40.03 -8.63
C ASP A 481 -15.80 -38.85 -8.87
N ASP A 482 -16.87 -38.76 -8.08
CA ASP A 482 -17.85 -37.67 -8.18
C ASP A 482 -17.27 -36.31 -7.75
N ALA A 483 -16.34 -36.30 -6.79
CA ALA A 483 -15.65 -35.09 -6.33
C ALA A 483 -14.69 -34.55 -7.40
N GLU A 484 -14.00 -35.45 -8.10
CA GLU A 484 -13.08 -35.09 -9.19
C GLU A 484 -13.83 -34.58 -10.43
N ALA A 485 -15.00 -35.15 -10.72
CA ALA A 485 -15.88 -34.65 -11.78
C ALA A 485 -16.38 -33.23 -11.47
N LEU A 486 -16.79 -32.96 -10.23
CA LEU A 486 -17.19 -31.64 -9.77
C LEU A 486 -16.03 -30.63 -9.79
N PHE A 487 -14.85 -31.05 -9.34
CA PHE A 487 -13.67 -30.19 -9.37
C PHE A 487 -13.28 -29.86 -10.82
N SER A 488 -13.33 -30.83 -11.72
CA SER A 488 -13.04 -30.65 -13.14
C SER A 488 -14.03 -29.71 -13.83
N SER A 489 -15.32 -29.77 -13.46
CA SER A 489 -16.32 -28.84 -14.00
C SER A 489 -16.10 -27.41 -13.51
N ILE A 490 -15.76 -27.21 -12.23
CA ILE A 490 -15.38 -25.89 -11.69
C ILE A 490 -14.08 -25.40 -12.35
N TRP A 491 -13.08 -26.27 -12.52
CA TRP A 491 -11.81 -25.94 -13.16
C TRP A 491 -12.00 -25.43 -14.59
N ALA A 492 -12.90 -26.03 -15.37
CA ALA A 492 -13.23 -25.53 -16.71
C ALA A 492 -13.78 -24.09 -16.70
N VAL A 493 -14.43 -23.65 -15.61
CA VAL A 493 -14.82 -22.25 -15.44
C VAL A 493 -13.62 -21.37 -15.09
N VAL A 494 -12.75 -21.84 -14.20
CA VAL A 494 -11.51 -21.14 -13.82
C VAL A 494 -10.56 -20.96 -15.01
N GLU A 495 -10.41 -21.96 -15.88
CA GLU A 495 -9.61 -21.86 -17.11
C GLU A 495 -10.15 -20.79 -18.06
N ARG A 496 -11.48 -20.68 -18.17
CA ARG A 496 -12.09 -19.58 -18.93
C ARG A 496 -11.81 -18.23 -18.28
N ALA A 497 -11.87 -18.13 -16.95
CA ALA A 497 -11.51 -16.90 -16.23
C ALA A 497 -10.06 -16.48 -16.49
N ASN A 498 -9.12 -17.43 -16.41
CA ASN A 498 -7.70 -17.20 -16.76
C ASN A 498 -7.51 -16.69 -18.19
N SER A 499 -8.29 -17.20 -19.15
CA SER A 499 -8.18 -16.83 -20.57
C SER A 499 -8.68 -15.41 -20.87
N LEU A 500 -9.61 -14.90 -20.05
CA LEU A 500 -10.23 -13.58 -20.19
C LEU A 500 -9.48 -12.48 -19.42
N SER A 501 -8.59 -12.87 -18.51
CA SER A 501 -7.73 -11.95 -17.77
C SER A 501 -6.69 -11.28 -18.69
N LEU A 502 -6.40 -9.99 -18.44
CA LEU A 502 -5.25 -9.26 -19.01
C LEU A 502 -3.90 -9.95 -18.72
N HIS A 503 -3.90 -10.83 -17.72
CA HIS A 503 -2.76 -11.53 -17.17
C HIS A 503 -3.00 -13.04 -17.28
N LYS A 504 -2.63 -13.61 -18.42
CA LYS A 504 -2.86 -15.03 -18.74
C LYS A 504 -2.15 -15.96 -17.75
N ASP A 505 -2.80 -17.09 -17.45
CA ASP A 505 -2.28 -18.22 -16.67
C ASP A 505 -1.89 -17.93 -15.20
N GLN A 506 -2.61 -17.02 -14.53
CA GLN A 506 -2.34 -16.65 -13.13
C GLN A 506 -3.03 -17.53 -12.08
N LEU A 507 -3.98 -18.40 -12.45
CA LEU A 507 -4.61 -19.34 -11.50
C LEU A 507 -4.27 -20.76 -11.89
N HIS A 508 -3.73 -21.53 -10.95
CA HIS A 508 -3.38 -22.93 -11.15
C HIS A 508 -4.39 -23.83 -10.46
N ARG A 509 -4.61 -25.02 -11.04
CA ARG A 509 -5.56 -26.02 -10.54
C ARG A 509 -5.25 -26.39 -9.10
N ASP A 510 -3.97 -26.55 -8.80
CA ASP A 510 -3.51 -26.90 -7.46
C ASP A 510 -3.81 -25.80 -6.45
N PHE A 511 -3.90 -24.54 -6.88
CA PHE A 511 -4.18 -23.39 -6.01
C PHE A 511 -5.68 -23.09 -5.85
N ILE A 512 -6.53 -24.10 -6.06
CA ILE A 512 -7.94 -24.05 -5.69
C ILE A 512 -8.16 -24.80 -4.37
N ALA A 513 -8.82 -24.11 -3.44
CA ALA A 513 -9.18 -24.57 -2.13
C ALA A 513 -10.69 -24.58 -1.97
N PHE A 514 -11.20 -25.46 -1.10
CA PHE A 514 -12.62 -25.47 -0.73
C PHE A 514 -12.81 -25.07 0.73
N SER A 515 -13.82 -24.26 1.00
CA SER A 515 -14.24 -23.83 2.34
C SER A 515 -14.44 -25.03 3.27
N GLU A 516 -14.22 -24.89 4.59
CA GLU A 516 -14.47 -25.97 5.56
C GLU A 516 -15.97 -26.00 5.92
N ALA A 517 -16.59 -27.18 6.00
CA ALA A 517 -18.04 -27.32 6.25
C ALA A 517 -18.53 -26.65 7.55
N GLY A 518 -17.63 -26.44 8.53
CA GLY A 518 -17.92 -25.75 9.79
C GLY A 518 -17.55 -24.26 9.82
N LYS A 519 -17.06 -23.68 8.71
CA LYS A 519 -16.62 -22.27 8.63
C LYS A 519 -17.16 -21.61 7.37
N PRO A 520 -18.47 -21.44 7.17
CA PRO A 520 -18.97 -20.80 5.96
C PRO A 520 -18.40 -19.38 5.77
N PHE A 521 -18.37 -18.87 4.55
CA PHE A 521 -17.89 -17.51 4.32
C PHE A 521 -18.70 -16.49 5.11
N ILE A 522 -18.00 -15.52 5.71
CA ILE A 522 -18.65 -14.46 6.46
C ILE A 522 -19.32 -13.54 5.44
N ARG A 523 -20.64 -13.45 5.51
CA ARG A 523 -21.43 -12.60 4.62
C ARG A 523 -22.00 -11.40 5.37
N THR A 524 -22.27 -10.32 4.63
CA THR A 524 -23.16 -9.26 5.08
C THR A 524 -24.61 -9.76 5.09
N ASP A 525 -25.57 -8.99 5.62
CA ASP A 525 -26.97 -9.42 5.48
C ASP A 525 -27.49 -9.31 4.03
N LYS A 526 -26.73 -8.70 3.11
CA LYS A 526 -26.97 -8.74 1.65
C LYS A 526 -26.46 -10.02 0.98
N ARG A 527 -26.01 -11.01 1.76
CA ARG A 527 -25.32 -12.24 1.30
C ARG A 527 -24.02 -12.02 0.51
N THR A 528 -23.51 -10.79 0.43
CA THR A 528 -22.18 -10.52 -0.14
C THR A 528 -21.07 -10.93 0.82
N ILE A 529 -19.94 -11.42 0.30
CA ILE A 529 -18.84 -11.92 1.12
C ILE A 529 -18.06 -10.75 1.74
N LYS A 530 -17.87 -10.75 3.07
CA LYS A 530 -17.00 -9.80 3.79
C LYS A 530 -15.54 -10.24 3.63
N ARG A 531 -14.87 -9.86 2.53
CA ARG A 531 -13.52 -10.32 2.17
C ARG A 531 -12.55 -10.35 3.36
N ARG A 532 -12.32 -9.22 4.03
CA ARG A 532 -11.37 -9.13 5.15
C ARG A 532 -11.72 -10.05 6.32
N ALA A 533 -13.00 -10.16 6.66
CA ALA A 533 -13.46 -11.01 7.76
C ALA A 533 -13.37 -12.50 7.38
N THR A 534 -13.77 -12.88 6.17
CA THR A 534 -13.61 -14.24 5.65
C THR A 534 -12.13 -14.63 5.58
N MET A 535 -11.26 -13.73 5.10
CA MET A 535 -9.81 -13.95 5.10
C MET A 535 -9.26 -14.14 6.51
N ALA A 536 -9.75 -13.39 7.51
CA ALA A 536 -9.35 -13.57 8.91
C ALA A 536 -9.86 -14.90 9.49
N LEU A 537 -11.10 -15.31 9.18
CA LEU A 537 -11.66 -16.61 9.58
C LEU A 537 -10.86 -17.77 9.00
N TYR A 538 -10.38 -17.59 7.77
CA TYR A 538 -9.61 -18.56 7.01
C TYR A 538 -8.10 -18.35 7.10
N ASP A 539 -7.59 -17.44 7.93
CA ASP A 539 -6.17 -17.06 7.93
C ASP A 539 -5.27 -18.27 8.16
N ASP A 540 -5.59 -19.08 9.18
CA ASP A 540 -4.90 -20.34 9.46
C ASP A 540 -5.05 -21.37 8.32
N TYR A 541 -6.25 -21.51 7.75
CA TYR A 541 -6.50 -22.44 6.64
C TYR A 541 -5.72 -22.02 5.39
N ILE A 542 -5.72 -20.74 5.03
CA ILE A 542 -4.99 -20.18 3.89
C ILE A 542 -3.49 -20.32 4.13
N LYS A 543 -3.01 -20.04 5.36
CA LYS A 543 -1.61 -20.29 5.73
C LYS A 543 -1.26 -21.77 5.55
N ARG A 544 -2.04 -22.70 6.08
CA ARG A 544 -1.86 -24.15 5.92
C ARG A 544 -1.99 -24.60 4.47
N PHE A 545 -2.91 -24.03 3.70
CA PHE A 545 -3.14 -24.33 2.29
C PHE A 545 -1.93 -23.95 1.43
N TYR A 546 -1.36 -22.76 1.67
CA TYR A 546 -0.14 -22.30 1.02
C TYR A 546 1.12 -22.93 1.62
N GLN A 547 1.10 -23.42 2.87
CA GLN A 547 2.18 -24.21 3.46
C GLN A 547 2.17 -25.63 2.89
N SER A 548 1.02 -26.29 2.75
CA SER A 548 0.89 -27.62 2.15
C SER A 548 1.20 -27.61 0.64
N ARG A 549 1.24 -26.43 0.01
CA ARG A 549 1.68 -26.22 -1.38
C ARG A 549 3.01 -25.49 -1.47
N GLY A 550 3.51 -25.00 -0.34
CA GLY A 550 4.78 -24.30 -0.21
C GLY A 550 5.89 -25.20 0.32
N GLU A 551 5.51 -26.27 1.01
CA GLU A 551 6.37 -27.32 1.56
C GLU A 551 6.25 -28.64 0.78
N ASP A 552 5.10 -28.97 0.14
CA ASP A 552 4.94 -30.25 -0.59
C ASP A 552 4.85 -30.17 -2.14
N ASP A 553 4.72 -28.98 -2.78
CA ASP A 553 4.86 -28.89 -4.26
C ASP A 553 6.31 -29.09 -4.74
N ASN A 554 7.27 -29.19 -3.83
CA ASN A 554 8.63 -29.58 -4.18
C ASN A 554 8.79 -31.10 -4.37
N ASP A 555 7.86 -31.93 -3.89
CA ASP A 555 8.04 -33.40 -3.90
C ASP A 555 7.11 -34.12 -4.88
N ALA A 556 5.89 -33.61 -5.16
CA ALA A 556 4.96 -34.25 -6.09
C ALA A 556 5.31 -34.02 -7.58
N GLU A 557 5.78 -32.82 -7.96
CA GLU A 557 6.28 -32.56 -9.33
C GLU A 557 7.61 -33.28 -9.61
N VAL A 558 8.39 -33.56 -8.55
CA VAL A 558 9.60 -34.40 -8.62
C VAL A 558 9.24 -35.88 -8.80
N ALA A 559 8.13 -36.34 -8.24
CA ALA A 559 7.61 -37.69 -8.45
C ALA A 559 7.06 -37.89 -9.89
N ALA A 560 6.44 -36.88 -10.49
CA ALA A 560 5.97 -36.93 -11.88
C ALA A 560 7.11 -36.93 -12.92
N LEU A 561 8.30 -36.44 -12.56
CA LEU A 561 9.49 -36.44 -13.42
C LEU A 561 10.21 -37.79 -13.53
N GLY A 562 9.77 -38.84 -12.81
CA GLY A 562 10.28 -40.20 -13.00
C GLY A 562 11.79 -40.36 -12.83
N LEU A 563 12.46 -39.46 -12.09
CA LEU A 563 13.92 -39.48 -11.93
C LEU A 563 14.29 -40.11 -10.60
N LEU A 564 14.72 -41.38 -10.67
CA LEU A 564 15.57 -42.01 -9.67
C LEU A 564 16.67 -41.02 -9.24
N THR A 565 16.90 -40.89 -7.93
CA THR A 565 18.01 -40.14 -7.30
C THR A 565 19.23 -40.11 -8.22
N ILE A 566 19.54 -38.92 -8.75
CA ILE A 566 20.58 -38.77 -9.77
C ILE A 566 21.94 -38.95 -9.09
N ASP A 567 22.75 -39.83 -9.66
CA ASP A 567 24.14 -39.99 -9.22
C ASP A 567 24.96 -38.74 -9.60
N THR A 568 25.08 -37.83 -8.63
CA THR A 568 25.86 -36.60 -8.72
C THR A 568 27.37 -36.82 -8.67
N THR A 569 27.86 -38.07 -8.66
CA THR A 569 29.29 -38.39 -8.75
C THR A 569 29.80 -38.43 -10.20
N SER A 570 28.89 -38.49 -11.18
CA SER A 570 29.22 -38.46 -12.61
C SER A 570 28.74 -37.18 -13.28
N LEU A 571 29.68 -36.45 -13.91
CA LEU A 571 29.40 -35.20 -14.62
C LEU A 571 28.44 -35.41 -15.81
N ASP A 572 28.60 -36.50 -16.57
CA ASP A 572 27.76 -36.81 -17.73
C ASP A 572 26.35 -37.24 -17.34
N SER A 573 26.20 -37.94 -16.21
CA SER A 573 24.88 -38.32 -15.68
C SER A 573 24.12 -37.09 -15.20
N THR A 574 24.79 -36.22 -14.45
CA THR A 574 24.23 -34.96 -13.95
C THR A 574 23.91 -34.00 -15.12
N ALA A 575 24.73 -33.98 -16.18
CA ALA A 575 24.48 -33.17 -17.38
C ALA A 575 23.19 -33.56 -18.09
N ARG A 576 22.95 -34.87 -18.27
CA ARG A 576 21.73 -35.38 -18.90
C ARG A 576 20.50 -35.06 -18.06
N ALA A 577 20.59 -35.21 -16.74
CA ALA A 577 19.47 -34.97 -15.84
C ALA A 577 19.12 -33.47 -15.74
N VAL A 578 20.11 -32.61 -15.53
CA VAL A 578 19.94 -31.14 -15.55
C VAL A 578 19.36 -30.70 -16.91
N ARG A 579 19.86 -31.22 -18.04
CA ARG A 579 19.31 -30.92 -19.36
C ARG A 579 17.86 -31.34 -19.50
N HIS A 580 17.50 -32.52 -19.00
CA HIS A 580 16.13 -33.02 -19.07
C HIS A 580 15.16 -32.14 -18.27
N ILE A 581 15.56 -31.71 -17.07
CA ILE A 581 14.79 -30.80 -16.21
C ILE A 581 14.65 -29.41 -16.82
N LEU A 582 15.72 -28.88 -17.42
CA LEU A 582 15.64 -27.57 -18.08
C LEU A 582 14.81 -27.63 -19.36
N ALA A 583 14.83 -28.78 -20.06
CA ALA A 583 14.03 -29.02 -21.26
C ALA A 583 12.53 -29.23 -20.97
N SER A 584 12.13 -29.67 -19.77
CA SER A 584 10.72 -29.74 -19.38
C SER A 584 10.14 -28.36 -19.04
N ILE A 585 11.00 -27.40 -18.65
CA ILE A 585 10.60 -26.01 -18.38
C ILE A 585 10.64 -25.17 -19.65
N VAL A 586 11.68 -25.34 -20.48
CA VAL A 586 11.82 -24.65 -21.78
C VAL A 586 12.21 -25.68 -22.85
N PRO A 587 11.29 -26.08 -23.74
CA PRO A 587 11.50 -27.16 -24.72
C PRO A 587 12.73 -26.95 -25.63
N ALA A 588 13.10 -25.70 -25.92
CA ALA A 588 14.24 -25.35 -26.75
C ALA A 588 15.60 -25.81 -26.18
N VAL A 589 15.67 -26.10 -24.87
CA VAL A 589 16.91 -26.58 -24.22
C VAL A 589 17.25 -28.03 -24.59
N LYS A 590 16.26 -28.83 -25.02
CA LYS A 590 16.42 -30.26 -25.33
C LYS A 590 17.57 -30.51 -26.32
N ASP A 591 17.55 -29.78 -27.43
CA ASP A 591 18.46 -29.94 -28.57
C ASP A 591 19.57 -28.88 -28.60
N ALA A 592 19.61 -27.97 -27.63
CA ALA A 592 20.58 -26.87 -27.60
C ALA A 592 22.01 -27.33 -27.23
N PRO A 593 23.07 -26.68 -27.74
CA PRO A 593 24.45 -26.92 -27.30
C PRO A 593 24.59 -26.78 -25.77
N ALA A 594 25.47 -27.56 -25.11
CA ALA A 594 25.57 -27.56 -23.64
C ALA A 594 26.09 -26.23 -23.04
N ASP A 595 26.68 -25.40 -23.88
CA ASP A 595 27.20 -24.05 -23.61
C ASP A 595 26.28 -22.93 -24.16
N ALA A 596 25.11 -23.30 -24.72
CA ALA A 596 24.09 -22.34 -25.13
C ALA A 596 23.54 -21.61 -23.91
N ASN A 597 23.36 -20.29 -24.04
CA ASN A 597 22.87 -19.46 -22.95
C ASN A 597 21.38 -19.72 -22.74
N LEU A 598 21.00 -20.17 -21.54
CA LEU A 598 19.62 -20.50 -21.18
C LEU A 598 18.69 -19.29 -21.32
N PHE A 599 19.16 -18.06 -21.07
CA PHE A 599 18.38 -16.84 -21.24
C PHE A 599 18.07 -16.54 -22.72
N THR A 600 19.00 -16.83 -23.61
CA THR A 600 18.76 -16.71 -25.07
C THR A 600 17.83 -17.79 -25.61
N LEU A 601 17.65 -18.89 -24.86
CA LEU A 601 16.73 -19.97 -25.19
C LEU A 601 15.33 -19.76 -24.59
N GLY A 602 15.10 -18.63 -23.89
CA GLY A 602 13.79 -18.25 -23.36
C GLY A 602 13.66 -18.31 -21.85
N PHE A 603 14.73 -18.56 -21.08
CA PHE A 603 14.69 -18.37 -19.63
C PHE A 603 14.61 -16.88 -19.28
N ASP A 604 13.80 -16.55 -18.28
CA ASP A 604 13.73 -15.24 -17.63
C ASP A 604 13.83 -15.41 -16.10
N SER A 605 13.67 -14.33 -15.34
CA SER A 605 13.81 -14.35 -13.88
C SER A 605 12.81 -15.28 -13.18
N LEU A 606 11.63 -15.51 -13.79
CA LEU A 606 10.60 -16.40 -13.28
C LEU A 606 10.94 -17.87 -13.57
N LEU A 607 11.40 -18.17 -14.79
CA LEU A 607 11.80 -19.53 -15.19
C LEU A 607 13.10 -19.98 -14.50
N VAL A 608 14.01 -19.05 -14.21
CA VAL A 608 15.18 -19.32 -13.36
C VAL A 608 14.77 -19.75 -11.96
N PHE A 609 13.77 -19.09 -11.38
CA PHE A 609 13.27 -19.46 -10.05
C PHE A 609 12.66 -20.88 -10.06
N LYS A 610 11.85 -21.22 -11.07
CA LYS A 610 11.30 -22.57 -11.25
C LYS A 610 12.39 -23.64 -11.46
N ALA A 611 13.37 -23.38 -12.33
CA ALA A 611 14.46 -24.32 -12.59
C ALA A 611 15.42 -24.48 -11.41
N THR A 612 15.59 -23.45 -10.58
CA THR A 612 16.34 -23.54 -9.32
C THR A 612 15.71 -24.54 -8.38
N LYS A 613 14.39 -24.46 -8.17
CA LYS A 613 13.70 -25.41 -7.31
C LYS A 613 13.76 -26.83 -7.86
N ALA A 614 13.49 -27.01 -9.15
CA ALA A 614 13.51 -28.33 -9.78
C ALA A 614 14.89 -29.01 -9.72
N VAL A 615 15.97 -28.27 -10.03
CA VAL A 615 17.35 -28.80 -9.97
C VAL A 615 17.78 -29.04 -8.51
N ALA A 616 17.41 -28.17 -7.57
CA ALA A 616 17.72 -28.34 -6.15
C ALA A 616 17.04 -29.57 -5.54
N ALA A 617 15.79 -29.85 -5.94
CA ALA A 617 15.02 -30.97 -5.41
C ALA A 617 15.56 -32.33 -5.87
N VAL A 618 15.90 -32.49 -7.16
CA VAL A 618 16.40 -33.77 -7.70
C VAL A 618 17.86 -34.09 -7.35
N THR A 619 18.60 -33.13 -6.80
CA THR A 619 20.04 -33.28 -6.47
C THR A 619 20.33 -33.23 -4.97
N ASP A 620 19.29 -33.21 -4.14
CA ASP A 620 19.35 -33.01 -2.68
C ASP A 620 20.14 -31.74 -2.29
N LEU A 621 19.92 -30.63 -3.03
CA LEU A 621 20.58 -29.34 -2.80
C LEU A 621 19.60 -28.23 -2.39
N GLY A 622 18.44 -28.58 -1.83
CA GLY A 622 17.46 -27.64 -1.28
C GLY A 622 18.11 -26.63 -0.32
N GLY A 623 17.84 -25.34 -0.54
CA GLY A 623 18.42 -24.22 0.20
C GLY A 623 19.88 -23.87 -0.14
N ILE A 624 20.59 -24.73 -0.89
CA ILE A 624 22.00 -24.56 -1.26
C ILE A 624 22.13 -24.13 -2.73
N PHE A 625 21.37 -24.77 -3.63
CA PHE A 625 21.29 -24.40 -5.04
C PHE A 625 20.20 -23.33 -5.20
N LEU A 626 20.61 -22.11 -5.55
CA LEU A 626 19.83 -20.87 -5.50
C LEU A 626 19.79 -20.15 -6.86
N PRO A 627 18.88 -19.17 -7.07
CA PRO A 627 18.73 -18.51 -8.38
C PRO A 627 20.03 -17.88 -8.88
N ARG A 628 20.87 -17.38 -7.97
CA ARG A 628 22.24 -16.89 -8.27
C ARG A 628 23.09 -17.88 -9.06
N ASN A 629 22.87 -19.20 -8.92
CA ASN A 629 23.61 -20.23 -9.63
C ASN A 629 23.27 -20.29 -11.13
N PHE A 630 22.06 -19.88 -11.53
CA PHE A 630 21.70 -19.71 -12.94
C PHE A 630 22.32 -18.46 -13.55
N TYR A 631 22.32 -17.35 -12.82
CA TYR A 631 22.92 -16.10 -13.27
C TYR A 631 24.45 -16.18 -13.34
N ALA A 632 25.08 -16.91 -12.41
CA ALA A 632 26.53 -17.11 -12.37
C ALA A 632 27.06 -18.08 -13.45
N GLY A 633 26.19 -18.90 -14.05
CA GLY A 633 26.58 -19.92 -15.02
C GLY A 633 25.43 -20.34 -15.92
N PRO A 634 25.00 -19.51 -16.88
CA PRO A 634 23.71 -19.65 -17.56
C PRO A 634 23.73 -20.67 -18.70
N THR A 635 24.37 -21.81 -18.51
CA THR A 635 24.48 -22.88 -19.52
C THR A 635 24.29 -24.22 -18.84
N VAL A 636 23.74 -25.21 -19.55
CA VAL A 636 23.55 -26.56 -19.00
C VAL A 636 24.86 -27.10 -18.40
N LYS A 637 25.99 -26.90 -19.09
CA LYS A 637 27.33 -27.32 -18.64
C LYS A 637 27.75 -26.68 -17.30
N ALA A 638 27.53 -25.37 -17.14
CA ALA A 638 27.93 -24.64 -15.94
C ALA A 638 27.01 -24.96 -14.73
N ILE A 639 25.71 -25.16 -14.99
CA ILE A 639 24.76 -25.62 -13.96
C ILE A 639 25.14 -27.01 -13.47
N THR A 640 25.41 -27.94 -14.38
CA THR A 640 25.87 -29.29 -14.04
C THR A 640 27.13 -29.28 -13.17
N ALA A 641 28.14 -28.50 -13.54
CA ALA A 641 29.36 -28.39 -12.75
C ALA A 641 29.10 -27.84 -11.34
N THR A 642 28.19 -26.87 -11.22
CA THR A 642 27.80 -26.26 -9.95
C THR A 642 27.06 -27.25 -9.05
N VAL A 643 26.13 -28.02 -9.62
CA VAL A 643 25.40 -29.07 -8.92
C VAL A 643 26.35 -30.16 -8.39
N VAL A 644 27.28 -30.65 -9.22
CA VAL A 644 28.25 -31.67 -8.80
C VAL A 644 29.14 -31.17 -7.65
N ARG A 645 29.59 -29.92 -7.72
CA ARG A 645 30.40 -29.30 -6.66
C ARG A 645 29.64 -29.20 -5.34
N LEU A 646 28.43 -28.65 -5.36
CA LEU A 646 27.62 -28.45 -4.16
C LEU A 646 27.19 -29.78 -3.54
N ALA A 647 26.91 -30.81 -4.35
CA ALA A 647 26.59 -32.15 -3.86
C ALA A 647 27.79 -32.84 -3.20
N ALA A 648 29.02 -32.58 -3.67
CA ALA A 648 30.24 -33.04 -3.00
C ALA A 648 30.46 -32.34 -1.65
N GLU A 649 30.19 -31.04 -1.58
CA GLU A 649 30.31 -30.23 -0.35
C GLU A 649 29.29 -30.68 0.72
N ARG A 650 28.03 -30.93 0.33
CA ARG A 650 26.98 -31.40 1.25
C ARG A 650 27.29 -32.77 1.85
N ARG A 651 27.84 -33.71 1.06
CA ARG A 651 28.26 -35.04 1.55
C ARG A 651 29.36 -34.98 2.61
N ALA A 652 30.18 -33.93 2.62
CA ALA A 652 31.24 -33.74 3.61
C ALA A 652 30.70 -33.21 4.97
N THR A 653 29.53 -32.57 4.99
CA THR A 653 28.93 -31.97 6.19
C THR A 653 28.01 -32.91 6.98
N THR A 654 27.38 -33.92 6.35
CA THR A 654 26.41 -34.81 7.02
C THR A 654 27.06 -35.87 7.94
N THR A 655 28.38 -35.96 8.01
CA THR A 655 29.09 -37.00 8.77
C THR A 655 29.35 -36.65 10.24
N ASN A 656 29.00 -35.45 10.72
CA ASN A 656 29.59 -34.89 11.96
C ASN A 656 28.65 -34.29 13.04
N GLY A 657 27.34 -34.55 13.09
CA GLY A 657 26.54 -33.97 14.19
C GLY A 657 25.17 -34.56 14.48
N THR A 658 25.04 -35.16 15.66
CA THR A 658 23.83 -35.69 16.29
C THR A 658 23.07 -34.58 17.05
N ILE A 659 21.76 -34.43 16.87
CA ILE A 659 20.91 -33.56 17.72
C ILE A 659 19.66 -34.31 18.20
N THR A 660 19.46 -34.27 19.52
CA THR A 660 18.26 -34.63 20.27
C THR A 660 17.27 -33.46 20.32
N SER A 661 15.98 -33.79 20.22
CA SER A 661 14.79 -32.94 20.28
C SER A 661 14.31 -32.61 21.72
N SER A 662 13.69 -31.43 21.90
CA SER A 662 12.55 -31.15 22.82
C SER A 662 12.19 -29.65 22.73
N SER A 663 11.04 -29.19 22.21
CA SER A 663 9.61 -29.33 22.58
C SER A 663 9.10 -28.34 23.64
N THR A 664 8.24 -27.42 23.17
CA THR A 664 7.01 -26.85 23.77
C THR A 664 7.08 -25.91 24.98
N GLU A 665 6.47 -24.72 24.86
CA GLU A 665 5.56 -24.16 25.89
C GLU A 665 4.68 -23.02 25.32
N GLN A 666 3.35 -23.17 25.47
CA GLN A 666 2.33 -22.12 25.39
C GLN A 666 2.17 -21.46 26.76
N GLN A 667 1.97 -20.13 26.87
CA GLN A 667 1.11 -19.57 27.91
C GLN A 667 0.72 -18.08 27.71
N GLN A 668 -0.51 -17.80 28.17
CA GLN A 668 -1.21 -16.52 28.28
C GLN A 668 -0.41 -15.49 29.10
N GLN A 669 -0.42 -14.21 28.68
CA GLN A 669 0.30 -13.14 29.37
C GLN A 669 -0.56 -12.43 30.41
N ASP A 670 -0.06 -12.42 31.64
CA ASP A 670 -0.56 -11.70 32.81
C ASP A 670 -0.48 -10.17 32.59
N PRO A 671 -1.50 -9.36 32.95
CA PRO A 671 -1.46 -7.89 32.87
C PRO A 671 -0.26 -7.25 33.59
N GLN A 672 0.23 -7.87 34.66
CA GLN A 672 1.44 -7.43 35.36
C GLN A 672 2.70 -7.79 34.55
N GLU A 673 2.68 -8.91 33.83
CA GLU A 673 3.73 -9.35 32.92
C GLU A 673 3.75 -8.54 31.62
N ALA A 674 2.59 -8.11 31.09
CA ALA A 674 2.48 -7.16 29.98
C ALA A 674 3.00 -5.77 30.39
N LYS A 675 2.75 -5.35 31.64
CA LYS A 675 3.28 -4.09 32.21
C LYS A 675 4.78 -4.17 32.49
N ILE A 676 5.28 -5.32 32.96
CA ILE A 676 6.70 -5.62 33.12
C ILE A 676 7.38 -5.70 31.75
N ARG A 677 6.76 -6.33 30.75
CA ARG A 677 7.26 -6.45 29.36
C ARG A 677 7.26 -5.09 28.65
N ALA A 678 6.27 -4.23 28.90
CA ALA A 678 6.26 -2.83 28.45
C ALA A 678 7.34 -2.00 29.16
N LEU A 679 7.56 -2.19 30.47
CA LEU A 679 8.66 -1.56 31.22
C LEU A 679 10.04 -2.07 30.79
N MET A 680 10.16 -3.35 30.42
CA MET A 680 11.38 -3.97 29.89
C MET A 680 11.66 -3.54 28.46
N ASN A 681 10.64 -3.43 27.60
CA ASN A 681 10.76 -2.85 26.25
C ASN A 681 11.12 -1.36 26.33
N ARG A 682 10.56 -0.64 27.31
CA ARG A 682 10.94 0.74 27.64
C ARG A 682 12.38 0.83 28.17
N HIS A 683 12.85 -0.12 28.98
CA HIS A 683 14.26 -0.17 29.43
C HIS A 683 15.23 -0.59 28.32
N LYS A 684 14.82 -1.48 27.41
CA LYS A 684 15.58 -1.85 26.19
C LYS A 684 15.68 -0.68 25.21
N ALA A 685 14.61 0.10 25.03
CA ALA A 685 14.60 1.32 24.23
C ALA A 685 15.40 2.49 24.86
N LEU A 686 15.76 2.39 26.15
CA LEU A 686 16.57 3.38 26.89
C LEU A 686 18.08 3.11 26.84
N LEU A 687 18.52 2.06 26.13
CA LEU A 687 19.94 1.78 25.97
C LEU A 687 20.53 2.74 24.93
N SER A 688 21.26 3.75 25.38
CA SER A 688 22.19 4.50 24.55
C SER A 688 23.24 3.52 24.00
N SER A 689 23.01 2.95 22.82
CA SER A 689 23.96 2.03 22.21
C SER A 689 25.15 2.77 21.62
N LYS A 690 26.34 2.24 21.90
CA LYS A 690 27.56 2.59 21.18
C LYS A 690 27.34 2.28 19.70
N LEU A 691 27.81 3.16 18.81
CA LEU A 691 27.56 2.96 17.39
C LEU A 691 28.36 1.75 16.86
N GLY A 692 27.71 1.00 15.95
CA GLY A 692 28.30 -0.18 15.35
C GLY A 692 29.36 0.18 14.30
N PRO A 693 30.18 -0.78 13.85
CA PRO A 693 31.24 -0.51 12.87
C PRO A 693 30.74 0.07 11.53
N MET A 694 29.51 -0.27 11.11
CA MET A 694 28.89 0.29 9.90
C MET A 694 28.35 1.71 10.10
N ASP A 695 27.97 2.08 11.32
CA ASP A 695 27.50 3.43 11.63
C ASP A 695 28.59 4.48 11.53
N LEU A 696 29.82 4.07 11.81
CA LEU A 696 31.01 4.92 11.72
C LEU A 696 31.50 5.08 10.28
N PHE A 697 30.85 4.45 9.30
CA PHE A 697 31.23 4.49 7.88
C PHE A 697 31.13 5.90 7.26
N GLY A 698 30.08 6.66 7.62
CA GLY A 698 29.74 7.95 6.99
C GLY A 698 30.54 9.17 7.48
N GLY A 699 31.37 9.01 8.50
CA GLY A 699 32.15 10.11 9.09
C GLY A 699 31.30 11.14 9.87
N ASN A 700 31.99 12.09 10.50
CA ASN A 700 31.38 13.13 11.33
C ASN A 700 30.89 14.31 10.48
N MET A 701 29.69 14.16 9.91
CA MET A 701 29.07 15.14 9.02
C MET A 701 27.54 15.02 8.99
N TYR A 702 26.86 16.09 8.56
CA TYR A 702 25.44 16.06 8.23
C TYR A 702 25.23 15.79 6.75
N GLU A 703 24.19 14.99 6.45
CA GLU A 703 23.60 14.90 5.11
C GLU A 703 22.28 15.64 5.10
N GLY A 704 22.04 16.40 4.04
CA GLY A 704 20.92 17.34 3.95
C GLY A 704 20.21 17.32 2.61
N ILE A 705 18.88 17.35 2.65
CA ILE A 705 18.00 17.52 1.50
C ILE A 705 17.01 18.68 1.73
N ASN A 706 16.59 19.30 0.64
CA ASN A 706 15.54 20.31 0.61
C ASN A 706 14.27 19.67 0.04
N VAL A 707 13.19 19.66 0.83
CA VAL A 707 11.90 19.07 0.47
C VAL A 707 10.91 20.19 0.22
N PHE A 708 10.37 20.25 -1.00
CA PHE A 708 9.49 21.32 -1.45
C PHE A 708 8.04 20.88 -1.30
N ILE A 709 7.29 21.60 -0.47
CA ILE A 709 5.96 21.21 -0.04
C ILE A 709 4.98 22.37 -0.27
N PRO A 710 3.91 22.18 -1.07
CA PRO A 710 2.89 23.20 -1.25
C PRO A 710 2.12 23.42 0.05
N LEU A 711 1.74 24.68 0.31
CA LEU A 711 0.79 25.02 1.35
C LEU A 711 -0.62 25.02 0.79
N CYS A 712 -1.57 24.46 1.54
CA CYS A 712 -2.98 24.54 1.17
C CYS A 712 -3.46 26.00 1.20
N PRO A 713 -4.41 26.40 0.32
CA PRO A 713 -4.92 27.77 0.27
C PRO A 713 -5.51 28.23 1.62
N GLY A 714 -5.16 29.45 2.06
CA GLY A 714 -5.69 30.06 3.27
C GLY A 714 -4.99 29.66 4.58
N VAL A 715 -3.97 28.79 4.51
CA VAL A 715 -3.18 28.38 5.67
C VAL A 715 -2.10 29.42 5.99
N SER A 716 -2.02 29.85 7.26
CA SER A 716 -0.95 30.74 7.71
C SER A 716 0.35 29.97 7.98
N PHE A 717 1.50 30.63 7.84
CA PHE A 717 2.81 30.02 8.12
C PHE A 717 2.91 29.51 9.56
N GLU A 718 2.32 30.21 10.53
CA GLU A 718 2.30 29.81 11.94
C GLU A 718 1.45 28.56 12.16
N GLN A 719 0.30 28.45 11.49
CA GLN A 719 -0.55 27.25 11.55
C GLN A 719 0.21 26.05 11.00
N ALA A 720 0.85 26.23 9.85
CA ALA A 720 1.64 25.20 9.21
C ALA A 720 2.83 24.76 10.07
N TYR A 721 3.55 25.72 10.63
CA TYR A 721 4.68 25.45 11.51
C TYR A 721 4.29 24.69 12.79
N ARG A 722 3.14 25.01 13.40
CA ARG A 722 2.63 24.29 14.58
C ARG A 722 2.34 22.82 14.29
N VAL A 723 1.86 22.49 13.09
CA VAL A 723 1.65 21.10 12.69
C VAL A 723 2.99 20.38 12.56
N LEU A 724 3.97 21.01 11.90
CA LEU A 724 5.33 20.45 11.80
C LEU A 724 5.94 20.19 13.19
N GLN A 725 5.79 21.13 14.13
CA GLN A 725 6.28 20.97 15.51
C GLN A 725 5.60 19.78 16.22
N ARG A 726 4.26 19.74 16.24
CA ARG A 726 3.51 18.67 16.91
C ARG A 726 3.77 17.30 16.27
N GLY A 727 3.81 17.25 14.95
CA GLY A 727 4.17 16.04 14.21
C GLY A 727 5.60 15.59 14.52
N LEU A 728 6.55 16.51 14.67
CA LEU A 728 7.94 16.17 14.96
C LEU A 728 8.09 15.62 16.38
N VAL A 729 7.42 16.22 17.35
CA VAL A 729 7.39 15.72 18.74
C VAL A 729 6.90 14.28 18.77
N ARG A 730 5.82 13.97 18.05
CA ARG A 730 5.32 12.59 17.92
C ARG A 730 6.30 11.67 17.18
N ALA A 731 6.90 12.15 16.09
CA ALA A 731 7.90 11.37 15.35
C ALA A 731 9.11 11.01 16.23
N MET A 732 9.49 11.89 17.16
CA MET A 732 10.53 11.64 18.16
C MET A 732 10.11 10.61 19.22
N GLU A 733 8.81 10.39 19.46
CA GLU A 733 8.34 9.30 20.32
C GLU A 733 8.47 7.94 19.63
N ILE A 734 8.24 7.90 18.32
CA ILE A 734 8.35 6.68 17.48
C ILE A 734 9.82 6.39 17.16
N VAL A 735 10.60 7.43 16.87
CA VAL A 735 12.02 7.37 16.54
C VAL A 735 12.83 8.24 17.52
N PRO A 736 13.11 7.74 18.75
CA PRO A 736 13.81 8.50 19.79
C PRO A 736 15.17 9.07 19.39
N ALA A 737 15.85 8.42 18.44
CA ALA A 737 17.12 8.90 17.91
C ALA A 737 17.03 10.31 17.32
N LEU A 738 15.89 10.72 16.75
CA LEU A 738 15.69 12.07 16.17
C LEU A 738 15.79 13.18 17.23
N ALA A 739 15.41 12.88 18.48
CA ALA A 739 15.54 13.83 19.58
C ALA A 739 16.94 13.81 20.23
N GLY A 740 17.76 12.83 19.86
CA GLY A 740 19.06 12.54 20.45
C GLY A 740 20.20 13.42 19.96
N LYS A 741 21.39 13.13 20.48
CA LYS A 741 22.66 13.75 20.09
C LYS A 741 23.70 12.67 19.81
N VAL A 742 24.55 12.89 18.81
CA VAL A 742 25.78 12.12 18.64
C VAL A 742 26.80 12.66 19.64
N ILE A 743 27.31 11.80 20.52
CA ILE A 743 28.25 12.18 21.58
C ILE A 743 29.47 11.24 21.59
N PRO A 744 30.66 11.72 21.97
CA PRO A 744 31.84 10.86 22.14
C PRO A 744 31.63 9.85 23.27
N CYS A 745 32.10 8.62 23.07
CA CYS A 745 32.20 7.62 24.15
C CYS A 745 33.37 7.98 25.09
N SER A 746 33.26 7.59 26.37
CA SER A 746 34.36 7.78 27.32
C SER A 746 35.49 6.79 27.04
N GLU A 747 36.73 7.26 27.08
CA GLU A 747 37.94 6.43 26.91
C GLU A 747 38.10 5.36 28.01
N HIS A 748 37.39 5.51 29.12
CA HIS A 748 37.40 4.58 30.24
C HIS A 748 36.39 3.44 30.11
N GLU A 749 35.61 3.39 29.03
CA GLU A 749 34.64 2.31 28.79
C GLU A 749 35.30 1.02 28.32
N ILE A 750 34.76 -0.13 28.75
CA ILE A 750 35.25 -1.45 28.34
C ILE A 750 35.07 -1.61 26.82
N GLY A 751 36.16 -1.95 26.12
CA GLY A 751 36.14 -2.11 24.66
C GLY A 751 36.08 -0.80 23.87
N TYR A 752 36.43 0.34 24.49
CA TYR A 752 36.61 1.62 23.81
C TYR A 752 37.70 1.53 22.72
N LYS A 753 37.37 2.09 21.55
CA LYS A 753 38.28 2.38 20.45
C LYS A 753 38.33 3.90 20.26
N LYS A 754 39.48 4.40 19.87
CA LYS A 754 39.67 5.85 19.70
C LYS A 754 38.66 6.38 18.68
N GLY A 755 37.98 7.48 18.99
CA GLY A 755 36.98 8.08 18.11
C GLY A 755 35.59 7.42 18.14
N ASP A 756 35.34 6.47 19.05
CA ASP A 756 34.00 5.91 19.22
C ASP A 756 32.99 6.94 19.68
N VAL A 757 31.78 6.85 19.11
CA VAL A 757 30.64 7.70 19.44
C VAL A 757 29.40 6.85 19.75
N ARG A 758 28.39 7.50 20.29
CA ARG A 758 27.06 6.92 20.58
C ARG A 758 25.97 7.94 20.30
N ILE A 759 24.73 7.48 20.24
CA ILE A 759 23.55 8.36 20.22
C ILE A 759 22.97 8.42 21.64
N SER A 760 22.99 9.60 22.24
CA SER A 760 22.28 9.85 23.50
C SER A 760 20.78 9.96 23.21
N LEU A 761 19.96 9.21 23.94
CA LEU A 761 18.51 9.36 23.90
C LEU A 761 18.06 10.32 25.02
N PRO A 762 17.12 11.25 24.76
CA PRO A 762 16.64 12.15 25.80
C PRO A 762 15.90 11.39 26.91
N SER A 763 15.95 11.92 28.13
CA SER A 763 15.12 11.44 29.22
C SER A 763 13.64 11.70 28.89
N LEU A 764 12.82 10.66 28.82
CA LEU A 764 11.38 10.81 28.61
C LEU A 764 10.78 11.75 29.67
N PRO A 765 9.90 12.71 29.30
CA PRO A 765 9.19 13.54 30.28
C PRO A 765 8.39 12.64 31.22
N SER A 766 8.70 12.72 32.51
CA SER A 766 7.99 11.99 33.55
C SER A 766 6.75 12.79 33.95
N THR A 767 5.57 12.24 33.69
CA THR A 767 4.30 12.75 34.24
C THR A 767 4.28 12.74 35.77
N ALA A 768 5.24 12.08 36.44
CA ALA A 768 5.40 12.12 37.90
C ALA A 768 6.18 13.34 38.42
N LEU A 769 6.82 14.13 37.55
CA LEU A 769 7.61 15.33 37.92
C LEU A 769 7.02 16.65 37.39
N GLY A 770 5.85 16.63 36.73
CA GLY A 770 5.11 17.84 36.36
C GLY A 770 5.80 18.78 35.36
N THR A 771 6.80 18.31 34.62
CA THR A 771 7.41 19.08 33.52
C THR A 771 6.83 18.61 32.19
N SER A 772 6.02 19.46 31.57
CA SER A 772 5.53 19.24 30.20
C SER A 772 6.74 19.28 29.26
N PRO A 773 6.89 18.35 28.29
CA PRO A 773 7.84 18.57 27.20
C PRO A 773 7.48 19.89 26.53
N SER A 774 8.49 20.70 26.23
CA SER A 774 8.30 21.91 25.41
C SER A 774 7.55 21.50 24.14
N ASP A 775 6.42 22.15 23.85
CA ASP A 775 5.67 21.97 22.59
C ASP A 775 6.52 22.35 21.36
N GLU A 776 7.67 22.99 21.58
CA GLU A 776 8.62 23.43 20.56
C GLU A 776 9.88 22.55 20.57
N PRO A 777 10.09 21.66 19.58
CA PRO A 777 11.30 20.86 19.46
C PRO A 777 12.48 21.71 18.98
N ARG A 778 13.60 21.69 19.72
CA ARG A 778 14.82 22.49 19.41
C ARG A 778 15.43 22.20 18.02
N GLN A 779 15.13 21.02 17.47
CA GLN A 779 15.62 20.55 16.18
C GLN A 779 14.96 21.24 15.00
N LEU A 780 13.80 21.90 15.20
CA LEU A 780 13.04 22.56 14.14
C LEU A 780 13.08 24.07 14.33
N ARG A 781 13.43 24.78 13.25
CA ARG A 781 13.46 26.26 13.20
C ARG A 781 12.47 26.79 12.17
N PHE A 782 11.85 27.92 12.48
CA PHE A 782 11.00 28.67 11.57
C PHE A 782 11.80 29.74 10.85
N ARG A 783 11.56 29.92 9.54
CA ARG A 783 12.07 31.07 8.78
C ARG A 783 11.06 31.48 7.71
N ASP A 784 10.74 32.77 7.63
CA ASP A 784 10.00 33.34 6.51
C ASP A 784 11.01 33.92 5.51
N LEU A 785 11.00 33.38 4.29
CA LEU A 785 11.86 33.79 3.18
C LEU A 785 11.09 34.46 2.04
N SER A 786 9.81 34.80 2.23
CA SER A 786 8.95 35.35 1.18
C SER A 786 9.49 36.61 0.50
N SER A 787 10.38 37.35 1.17
CA SER A 787 11.05 38.55 0.61
C SER A 787 12.43 38.28 -0.02
N LEU A 788 12.98 37.08 0.16
CA LEU A 788 14.37 36.74 -0.20
C LEU A 788 14.46 35.67 -1.28
N VAL A 789 13.46 34.80 -1.42
CA VAL A 789 13.40 33.76 -2.46
C VAL A 789 12.08 33.85 -3.23
N PRO A 790 12.02 33.34 -4.48
CA PRO A 790 10.80 33.39 -5.29
C PRO A 790 9.62 32.69 -4.61
N SER A 791 8.40 33.04 -5.02
CA SER A 791 7.19 32.35 -4.57
C SER A 791 7.25 30.86 -4.93
N TYR A 792 6.48 30.03 -4.22
CA TYR A 792 6.45 28.59 -4.48
C TYR A 792 6.02 28.29 -5.92
N ALA A 793 5.11 29.08 -6.49
CA ALA A 793 4.66 28.94 -7.87
C ALA A 793 5.78 29.23 -8.89
N GLU A 794 6.62 30.24 -8.65
CA GLU A 794 7.79 30.54 -9.49
C GLU A 794 8.86 29.45 -9.36
N GLN A 795 9.09 28.95 -8.14
CA GLN A 795 9.99 27.82 -7.91
C GLN A 795 9.51 26.58 -8.66
N ARG A 796 8.21 26.26 -8.60
CA ARG A 796 7.57 25.18 -9.36
C ARG A 796 7.74 25.37 -10.87
N ALA A 797 7.53 26.59 -11.37
CA ALA A 797 7.69 26.89 -12.80
C ALA A 797 9.14 26.73 -13.27
N SER A 798 10.12 27.00 -12.40
CA SER A 798 11.54 26.78 -12.70
C SER A 798 12.00 25.32 -12.52
N GLY A 799 11.12 24.44 -12.01
CA GLY A 799 11.46 23.05 -11.72
C GLY A 799 12.29 22.88 -10.45
N PHE A 800 12.17 23.78 -9.48
CA PHE A 800 12.85 23.71 -8.17
C PHE A 800 14.38 23.57 -8.30
N LEU A 801 15.01 24.41 -9.12
CA LEU A 801 16.44 24.32 -9.41
C LEU A 801 17.29 24.50 -8.15
N THR A 802 18.25 23.60 -7.93
CA THR A 802 19.22 23.69 -6.82
C THR A 802 20.09 24.95 -6.94
N SER A 803 20.36 25.44 -8.15
CA SER A 803 21.16 26.64 -8.40
C SER A 803 20.39 27.96 -8.25
N ALA A 804 19.08 27.92 -8.01
CA ALA A 804 18.25 29.12 -7.95
C ALA A 804 18.66 30.09 -6.82
N TYR A 805 19.19 29.56 -5.72
CA TYR A 805 19.67 30.32 -4.57
C TYR A 805 20.60 29.46 -3.71
N PRO A 806 21.50 30.06 -2.89
CA PRO A 806 22.43 29.32 -2.06
C PRO A 806 21.73 28.58 -0.90
N ASP A 807 22.22 27.38 -0.57
CA ASP A 807 21.70 26.53 0.52
C ASP A 807 21.80 27.23 1.89
N GLU A 808 22.77 28.15 2.06
CA GLU A 808 22.96 28.93 3.29
C GLU A 808 21.72 29.81 3.64
N LEU A 809 20.84 30.08 2.67
CA LEU A 809 19.55 30.71 2.93
C LEU A 809 18.55 29.71 3.55
N LEU A 810 18.57 28.46 3.09
CA LEU A 810 17.63 27.41 3.50
C LEU A 810 18.05 26.66 4.76
N THR A 811 19.35 26.58 5.07
CA THR A 811 19.85 25.86 6.25
C THR A 811 20.97 26.61 6.95
N THR A 812 20.99 26.51 8.27
CA THR A 812 22.07 26.98 9.15
C THR A 812 22.80 25.81 9.82
N CYS A 813 22.54 24.58 9.35
CA CYS A 813 23.18 23.38 9.86
C CYS A 813 24.67 23.35 9.46
N PRO A 814 25.60 23.17 10.42
CA PRO A 814 27.01 23.05 10.09
C PRO A 814 27.27 21.70 9.41
N SER A 815 27.93 21.70 8.24
CA SER A 815 28.18 20.45 7.49
C SER A 815 29.08 19.47 8.22
N PHE A 816 30.09 19.98 8.94
CA PHE A 816 31.03 19.22 9.76
C PHE A 816 30.94 19.73 11.21
N PRO A 817 30.10 19.13 12.06
CA PRO A 817 29.85 19.63 13.40
C PRO A 817 30.92 19.21 14.41
N ASP A 818 31.13 20.02 15.44
CA ASP A 818 31.79 19.57 16.67
C ASP A 818 30.84 18.66 17.46
N LEU A 819 31.40 17.64 18.13
CA LEU A 819 30.63 16.78 19.01
C LEU A 819 30.66 17.31 20.45
N PRO A 820 29.54 17.27 21.21
CA PRO A 820 28.27 16.62 20.86
C PRO A 820 27.36 17.49 19.97
N THR A 821 26.66 16.86 19.03
CA THR A 821 25.73 17.53 18.10
C THR A 821 24.38 16.81 18.01
N ASP A 822 23.33 17.51 17.58
CA ASP A 822 21.99 16.91 17.42
C ASP A 822 21.96 15.87 16.29
N VAL A 823 21.19 14.79 16.44
CA VAL A 823 21.00 13.84 15.34
C VAL A 823 20.24 14.48 14.17
N LEU A 824 19.25 15.30 14.47
CA LEU A 824 18.36 15.95 13.51
C LEU A 824 18.49 17.48 13.61
N ASN A 825 18.58 18.15 12.46
CA ASN A 825 18.57 19.60 12.35
C ASN A 825 17.71 20.01 11.15
N VAL A 826 16.61 20.72 11.40
CA VAL A 826 15.62 21.08 10.39
C VAL A 826 15.33 22.57 10.44
N GLN A 827 15.25 23.19 9.26
CA GLN A 827 14.73 24.54 9.09
C GLN A 827 13.54 24.50 8.12
N ALA A 828 12.38 24.95 8.60
CA ALA A 828 11.18 25.14 7.79
C ALA A 828 11.20 26.56 7.21
N ASN A 829 11.42 26.66 5.90
CA ASN A 829 11.52 27.92 5.18
C ASN A 829 10.21 28.20 4.44
N PHE A 830 9.40 29.09 4.99
CA PHE A 830 8.13 29.48 4.39
C PHE A 830 8.32 30.53 3.30
N VAL A 831 7.56 30.38 2.23
CA VAL A 831 7.52 31.27 1.08
C VAL A 831 6.06 31.44 0.66
N GLU A 832 5.74 32.46 -0.14
CA GLU A 832 4.38 32.64 -0.64
C GLU A 832 3.91 31.38 -1.40
N GLY A 833 2.88 30.72 -0.86
CA GLY A 833 2.28 29.50 -1.42
C GLY A 833 2.93 28.17 -1.03
N GLY A 834 3.97 28.13 -0.18
CA GLY A 834 4.58 26.86 0.20
C GLY A 834 5.65 26.91 1.29
N CYS A 835 6.32 25.78 1.49
CA CYS A 835 7.41 25.60 2.45
C CYS A 835 8.52 24.74 1.84
N VAL A 836 9.77 25.13 2.11
CA VAL A 836 10.96 24.33 1.83
C VAL A 836 11.53 23.82 3.14
N LEU A 837 11.39 22.52 3.42
CA LEU A 837 11.99 21.88 4.58
C LEU A 837 13.44 21.52 4.26
N ALA A 838 14.40 22.24 4.84
CA ALA A 838 15.79 21.83 4.84
C ALA A 838 15.99 20.77 5.94
N PHE A 839 15.95 19.50 5.57
CA PHE A 839 16.00 18.35 6.46
C PHE A 839 17.41 17.77 6.51
N ASN A 840 18.08 17.84 7.66
CA ASN A 840 19.45 17.40 7.83
C ASN A 840 19.57 16.37 8.94
N VAL A 841 20.20 15.23 8.66
CA VAL A 841 20.48 14.17 9.63
C VAL A 841 21.97 13.92 9.73
N HIS A 842 22.44 13.63 10.93
CA HIS A 842 23.84 13.28 11.15
C HIS A 842 24.11 11.89 10.53
N HIS A 843 25.15 11.75 9.70
CA HIS A 843 25.34 10.53 8.90
C HIS A 843 25.61 9.28 9.76
N HIS A 844 26.28 9.42 10.92
CA HIS A 844 26.38 8.32 11.89
C HIS A 844 25.01 7.77 12.39
N ALA A 845 23.96 8.59 12.31
CA ALA A 845 22.62 8.24 12.80
C ALA A 845 21.77 7.51 11.75
N PHE A 846 21.82 7.95 10.50
CA PHE A 846 21.01 7.41 9.42
C PHE A 846 21.80 7.47 8.11
N ASP A 847 21.66 6.44 7.27
CA ASP A 847 22.01 6.55 5.85
C ASP A 847 20.84 7.16 5.06
N GLY A 848 20.97 7.30 3.74
CA GLY A 848 19.93 7.89 2.89
C GLY A 848 18.56 7.18 2.99
N ILE A 849 18.52 5.86 3.20
CA ILE A 849 17.28 5.11 3.40
C ILE A 849 16.68 5.42 4.78
N GLY A 850 17.51 5.39 5.83
CA GLY A 850 17.09 5.79 7.18
C GLY A 850 16.56 7.23 7.26
N MET A 851 17.19 8.15 6.52
CA MET A 851 16.75 9.54 6.39
C MET A 851 15.34 9.63 5.78
N LEU A 852 15.07 8.89 4.70
CA LEU A 852 13.76 8.87 4.04
C LEU A 852 12.68 8.28 4.96
N ILE A 853 12.97 7.16 5.62
CA ILE A 853 12.05 6.54 6.58
C ILE A 853 11.71 7.52 7.71
N ALA A 854 12.72 8.22 8.26
CA ALA A 854 12.49 9.23 9.30
C ALA A 854 11.59 10.37 8.82
N LEU A 855 11.76 10.81 7.58
CA LEU A 855 10.95 11.85 6.97
C LEU A 855 9.49 11.39 6.74
N THR A 856 9.28 10.16 6.26
CA THR A 856 7.94 9.55 6.08
C THR A 856 7.22 9.39 7.42
N VAL A 857 7.92 8.92 8.47
CA VAL A 857 7.35 8.85 9.83
C VAL A 857 6.93 10.24 10.30
N TRP A 858 7.73 11.27 10.03
CA TRP A 858 7.38 12.64 10.40
C TRP A 858 6.16 13.17 9.63
N ALA A 859 6.07 12.92 8.32
CA ALA A 859 4.92 13.30 7.50
C ALA A 859 3.62 12.64 8.01
N GLU A 860 3.64 11.34 8.30
CA GLU A 860 2.51 10.62 8.90
C GLU A 860 2.14 11.16 10.28
N CYS A 861 3.13 11.45 11.12
CA CYS A 861 2.87 12.05 12.42
C CYS A 861 2.19 13.42 12.30
N CYS A 862 2.53 14.22 11.28
CA CYS A 862 1.84 15.48 10.99
C CYS A 862 0.35 15.24 10.64
N ARG A 863 0.05 14.23 9.81
CA ARG A 863 -1.34 13.82 9.53
C ARG A 863 -2.08 13.38 10.80
N PHE A 864 -1.42 12.59 11.63
CA PHE A 864 -2.00 12.09 12.87
C PHE A 864 -2.40 13.22 13.83
N VAL A 865 -1.51 14.20 14.06
CA VAL A 865 -1.80 15.32 14.98
C VAL A 865 -2.87 16.29 14.46
N GLN A 866 -3.23 16.16 13.18
CA GLN A 866 -4.33 16.87 12.54
C GLN A 866 -5.65 16.09 12.50
N GLY A 867 -5.69 14.86 13.05
CA GLY A 867 -6.93 14.11 13.23
C GLY A 867 -7.04 12.82 12.42
N ASP A 868 -6.07 12.53 11.54
CA ASP A 868 -6.04 11.25 10.82
C ASP A 868 -5.54 10.11 11.73
N GLN A 869 -6.47 9.46 12.42
CA GLN A 869 -6.18 8.35 13.33
C GLN A 869 -5.65 7.09 12.63
N SER A 870 -5.64 7.03 11.29
CA SER A 870 -5.04 5.91 10.55
C SER A 870 -3.53 6.05 10.32
N ALA A 871 -2.98 7.26 10.47
CA ALA A 871 -1.56 7.56 10.27
C ALA A 871 -0.72 7.20 11.52
N THR A 872 -0.66 5.91 11.86
CA THR A 872 -0.04 5.42 13.10
C THR A 872 1.45 5.07 12.97
N SER A 873 1.98 4.99 11.75
CA SER A 873 3.32 4.48 11.43
C SER A 873 3.58 3.04 11.89
N GLU A 874 2.52 2.22 12.03
CA GLU A 874 2.60 0.80 12.40
C GLU A 874 3.32 -0.09 11.37
N TRP A 875 3.59 0.42 10.16
CA TRP A 875 4.42 -0.26 9.15
C TRP A 875 5.91 -0.27 9.51
N LEU A 876 6.36 0.59 10.44
CA LEU A 876 7.74 0.60 10.93
C LEU A 876 7.98 -0.63 11.81
N HIS A 877 8.93 -1.48 11.42
CA HIS A 877 9.21 -2.71 12.16
C HIS A 877 9.78 -2.36 13.55
N PRO A 878 9.43 -3.07 14.65
CA PRO A 878 9.93 -2.76 15.99
C PRO A 878 11.46 -2.76 16.12
N GLU A 879 12.13 -3.61 15.33
CA GLU A 879 13.59 -3.72 15.31
C GLU A 879 14.27 -2.71 14.35
N SER A 880 13.53 -1.80 13.71
CA SER A 880 14.08 -0.85 12.73
C SER A 880 15.19 0.06 13.30
N LEU A 881 15.19 0.26 14.62
CA LEU A 881 16.17 1.08 15.34
C LEU A 881 17.19 0.27 16.14
N ASN A 882 17.12 -1.07 16.10
CA ASN A 882 18.02 -1.93 16.84
C ASN A 882 19.39 -1.98 16.15
N ARG A 883 20.31 -1.10 16.56
CA ARG A 883 21.64 -0.97 15.95
C ARG A 883 22.52 -2.21 16.08
N ASP A 884 22.24 -3.10 17.03
CA ASP A 884 23.01 -4.31 17.24
C ASP A 884 22.65 -5.42 16.24
N MET A 885 21.57 -5.28 15.47
CA MET A 885 21.10 -6.32 14.55
C MET A 885 22.16 -6.79 13.56
N LEU A 886 22.93 -5.88 12.95
CA LEU A 886 23.95 -6.28 11.98
C LEU A 886 25.02 -7.17 12.63
N SER A 887 25.48 -6.81 13.82
CA SER A 887 26.44 -7.61 14.60
C SER A 887 25.84 -8.95 15.05
N ILE A 888 24.59 -8.95 15.53
CA ILE A 888 23.88 -10.16 15.94
C ILE A 888 23.74 -11.14 14.76
N LEU A 889 23.28 -10.67 13.60
CA LEU A 889 23.07 -11.53 12.42
C LEU A 889 24.41 -12.05 11.88
N TYR A 890 25.42 -11.19 11.80
CA TYR A 890 26.76 -11.58 11.38
C TYR A 890 27.37 -12.69 12.26
N GLU A 891 27.21 -12.60 13.58
CA GLU A 891 27.71 -13.63 14.51
C GLU A 891 26.87 -14.91 14.45
N LEU A 892 25.54 -14.82 14.56
CA LEU A 892 24.65 -15.98 14.66
C LEU A 892 24.54 -16.77 13.35
N GLU A 893 24.67 -16.12 12.21
CA GLU A 893 24.60 -16.77 10.90
C GLU A 893 25.95 -17.38 10.47
N GLY A 894 26.97 -17.32 11.35
CA GLY A 894 28.24 -18.00 11.16
C GLY A 894 29.17 -17.32 10.14
N PHE A 895 28.94 -16.04 9.84
CA PHE A 895 29.81 -15.28 8.95
C PHE A 895 31.07 -14.74 9.65
N ALA A 896 31.08 -14.76 10.98
CA ALA A 896 32.21 -14.27 11.77
C ALA A 896 33.50 -15.06 11.50
N LYS A 897 34.53 -14.37 10.99
CA LYS A 897 35.86 -14.96 10.76
C LYS A 897 37.03 -14.02 11.07
N PRO A 898 38.22 -14.55 11.40
CA PRO A 898 39.41 -13.73 11.64
C PRO A 898 39.80 -12.91 10.41
N ALA A 899 40.23 -11.67 10.60
CA ALA A 899 40.66 -10.81 9.47
C ALA A 899 41.83 -11.38 8.66
N SER A 900 42.63 -12.29 9.22
CA SER A 900 43.67 -13.03 8.48
C SER A 900 43.12 -13.99 7.43
N GLU A 901 41.84 -14.34 7.51
CA GLU A 901 41.13 -15.22 6.58
C GLU A 901 40.31 -14.46 5.53
N VAL A 902 40.20 -13.13 5.67
CA VAL A 902 39.54 -12.25 4.71
C VAL A 902 40.50 -11.89 3.57
N ASP A 903 40.03 -11.84 2.33
CA ASP A 903 40.83 -11.35 1.20
C ASP A 903 41.20 -9.88 1.43
N PRO A 904 42.50 -9.49 1.46
CA PRO A 904 42.91 -8.10 1.66
C PRO A 904 42.32 -7.11 0.66
N ARG A 905 41.87 -7.58 -0.52
CA ARG A 905 41.22 -6.73 -1.52
C ARG A 905 39.85 -6.20 -1.08
N VAL A 906 39.24 -6.79 -0.04
CA VAL A 906 37.97 -6.31 0.54
C VAL A 906 38.11 -4.93 1.19
N TRP A 907 39.32 -4.54 1.65
CA TRP A 907 39.61 -3.16 2.06
C TRP A 907 39.25 -2.13 0.99
N GLY A 908 39.27 -2.53 -0.29
CA GLY A 908 38.85 -1.72 -1.43
C GLY A 908 37.36 -1.35 -1.46
N PHE A 909 36.53 -1.85 -0.54
CA PHE A 909 35.11 -1.52 -0.41
C PHE A 909 34.78 -0.76 0.88
N LEU A 910 35.79 -0.53 1.73
CA LEU A 910 35.67 0.18 2.99
C LEU A 910 36.20 1.61 2.86
N PRO A 911 35.78 2.54 3.73
CA PRO A 911 36.30 3.89 3.77
C PRO A 911 37.58 3.94 4.63
N TYR A 912 38.30 2.82 4.81
CA TYR A 912 39.52 2.71 5.59
C TYR A 912 40.62 2.11 4.73
N ALA A 913 41.85 2.61 4.84
CA ALA A 913 42.99 1.98 4.18
C ALA A 913 43.44 0.73 4.94
N ASP A 914 43.94 -0.26 4.20
CA ASP A 914 44.52 -1.47 4.75
C ASP A 914 45.65 -1.11 5.75
N PRO A 915 45.53 -1.49 7.04
CA PRO A 915 46.55 -1.23 8.06
C PRO A 915 47.94 -1.81 7.73
N ALA A 916 48.03 -2.84 6.87
CA ALA A 916 49.30 -3.39 6.40
C ALA A 916 49.96 -2.51 5.32
N LEU A 917 49.18 -1.80 4.52
CA LEU A 917 49.70 -0.85 3.52
C LEU A 917 50.16 0.46 4.17
N LYS A 918 49.44 0.96 5.19
CA LYS A 918 49.87 2.16 5.95
C LYS A 918 51.25 1.97 6.60
N ARG A 919 51.51 0.81 7.20
CA ARG A 919 52.82 0.48 7.81
C ARG A 919 53.97 0.46 6.80
N LYS A 920 53.78 -0.13 5.62
CA LYS A 920 54.79 -0.16 4.54
C LYS A 920 55.05 1.21 3.91
N GLN A 921 54.09 2.13 3.95
CA GLN A 921 54.27 3.51 3.47
C GLN A 921 55.05 4.34 4.49
N GLN A 922 54.74 4.21 5.79
CA GLN A 922 55.49 4.85 6.88
C GLN A 922 56.95 4.36 6.94
N GLU A 923 57.20 3.06 6.78
CA GLU A 923 58.55 2.50 6.70
C GLU A 923 59.35 2.97 5.47
N LYS A 924 58.69 3.38 4.37
CA LYS A 924 59.34 3.94 3.17
C LYS A 924 59.63 5.43 3.27
N GLU A 925 58.83 6.17 4.04
CA GLU A 925 59.04 7.60 4.30
C GLU A 925 60.12 7.84 5.36
N GLU A 926 60.27 6.95 6.35
CA GLU A 926 61.42 7.00 7.28
C GLU A 926 62.76 6.64 6.60
N ASP A 927 62.74 5.82 5.54
CA ASP A 927 63.93 5.43 4.78
C ASP A 927 64.40 6.50 3.76
N THR A 928 63.70 7.63 3.64
CA THR A 928 64.08 8.74 2.73
C THR A 928 64.85 9.88 3.40
N ASP A 929 65.10 9.83 4.72
CA ASP A 929 65.89 10.85 5.45
C ASP A 929 67.32 10.40 5.81
N MET A 930 67.79 9.26 5.27
CA MET A 930 69.18 8.79 5.46
C MET A 930 69.80 8.30 4.15
N THR A 931 70.33 9.25 3.36
CA THR A 931 71.32 8.93 2.34
C THR A 931 72.64 8.44 2.95
N GLU A 932 73.26 7.49 2.25
CA GLU A 932 74.66 7.03 2.37
C GLU A 932 75.03 6.10 3.54
N ALA A 933 74.90 4.79 3.31
CA ALA A 933 76.02 3.84 3.30
C ALA A 933 75.55 2.38 3.38
N ALA A 934 76.03 1.56 2.42
CA ALA A 934 76.35 0.13 2.52
C ALA A 934 75.76 -0.71 1.37
N ALA A 935 76.53 -0.76 0.28
CA ALA A 935 76.56 -1.94 -0.57
C ALA A 935 77.37 -3.04 0.15
N ALA A 936 76.71 -4.13 0.57
CA ALA A 936 77.22 -5.50 0.54
C ALA A 936 76.40 -6.43 1.45
N ASN A 937 76.11 -7.62 0.89
CA ASN A 937 75.75 -8.87 1.56
C ASN A 937 74.30 -9.07 2.05
N GLY A 938 73.71 -10.13 1.50
CA GLY A 938 72.96 -11.10 2.31
C GLY A 938 71.47 -11.13 2.03
N HIS A 939 70.99 -12.30 1.61
CA HIS A 939 69.59 -12.65 1.52
C HIS A 939 68.74 -12.11 2.68
N VAL A 940 67.73 -11.31 2.34
CA VAL A 940 66.55 -11.11 3.18
C VAL A 940 65.38 -11.74 2.45
N THR A 941 64.99 -12.91 2.95
CA THR A 941 63.77 -13.62 2.60
C THR A 941 62.55 -12.76 2.94
N GLU A 942 61.68 -12.54 1.94
CA GLU A 942 60.32 -12.04 2.16
C GLU A 942 59.63 -12.87 3.26
N PRO A 943 58.87 -12.25 4.18
CA PRO A 943 58.07 -13.01 5.13
C PRO A 943 57.03 -13.81 4.34
N ASN A 944 57.15 -15.13 4.44
CA ASN A 944 56.18 -16.11 3.96
C ASN A 944 54.80 -15.84 4.58
N ILE A 945 53.99 -15.00 3.94
CA ILE A 945 52.54 -14.98 4.15
C ILE A 945 52.03 -16.25 3.46
N LYS A 946 51.95 -17.33 4.24
CA LYS A 946 51.34 -18.59 3.83
C LYS A 946 49.91 -18.31 3.34
N ARG A 947 49.72 -18.43 2.01
CA ARG A 947 48.49 -18.80 1.29
C ARG A 947 47.22 -18.85 2.17
N ALA A 948 46.64 -17.69 2.47
CA ALA A 948 45.19 -17.61 2.59
C ALA A 948 44.63 -18.01 1.22
N ARG A 949 43.70 -18.97 1.17
CA ARG A 949 43.09 -19.43 -0.07
C ARG A 949 42.49 -18.22 -0.80
N LEU A 950 43.10 -17.79 -1.91
CA LEU A 950 42.52 -16.81 -2.82
C LEU A 950 41.33 -17.48 -3.53
N SER A 951 40.17 -17.54 -2.87
CA SER A 951 38.93 -18.12 -3.42
C SER A 951 38.24 -17.18 -4.43
N ARG A 952 38.63 -15.89 -4.46
CA ARG A 952 37.90 -14.85 -5.19
C ARG A 952 38.78 -14.02 -6.13
N HIS A 953 38.29 -13.78 -7.35
CA HIS A 953 38.92 -12.90 -8.35
C HIS A 953 38.56 -11.41 -8.12
N LEU A 954 38.77 -10.89 -6.91
CA LEU A 954 38.62 -9.44 -6.69
C LEU A 954 39.76 -8.68 -7.41
N PRO A 955 39.49 -7.55 -8.09
CA PRO A 955 40.55 -6.73 -8.65
C PRO A 955 41.43 -6.13 -7.55
N LYS A 956 42.67 -5.77 -7.87
CA LYS A 956 43.48 -4.98 -6.94
C LYS A 956 42.79 -3.62 -6.73
N PRO A 957 42.60 -3.17 -5.48
CA PRO A 957 42.02 -1.85 -5.24
C PRO A 957 42.92 -0.76 -5.83
N PRO A 958 42.35 0.31 -6.41
CA PRO A 958 43.13 1.45 -6.87
C PRO A 958 43.82 2.12 -5.67
N ARG A 959 44.97 2.77 -5.91
CA ARG A 959 45.61 3.58 -4.87
C ARG A 959 44.71 4.78 -4.58
N LEU A 960 44.26 4.89 -3.33
CA LEU A 960 43.43 6.00 -2.89
C LEU A 960 44.34 7.17 -2.46
N PRO A 961 44.02 8.42 -2.83
CA PRO A 961 44.67 9.59 -2.24
C PRO A 961 44.40 9.64 -0.73
N ILE A 962 45.42 9.97 0.05
CA ILE A 962 45.29 10.12 1.51
C ILE A 962 44.62 11.46 1.80
N CYS A 963 43.60 11.45 2.65
CA CYS A 963 43.04 12.68 3.22
C CYS A 963 43.84 13.03 4.47
N GLU A 964 44.69 14.06 4.39
CA GLU A 964 45.56 14.47 5.51
C GLU A 964 44.82 15.30 6.58
N HIS A 965 43.67 15.89 6.24
CA HIS A 965 42.95 16.82 7.10
C HIS A 965 41.43 16.58 7.03
N TRP A 966 40.77 16.48 8.18
CA TRP A 966 39.30 16.43 8.28
C TRP A 966 38.79 17.64 9.09
N PRO A 967 37.82 18.41 8.58
CA PRO A 967 37.24 18.34 7.23
C PRO A 967 38.26 18.67 6.12
N PRO A 968 37.99 18.30 4.85
CA PRO A 968 38.88 18.62 3.73
C PRO A 968 39.20 20.11 3.66
N ALA A 969 40.45 20.45 3.36
CA ALA A 969 40.84 21.84 3.18
C ALA A 969 40.14 22.44 1.93
N PRO A 970 39.66 23.69 2.00
CA PRO A 970 39.16 24.39 0.83
C PRO A 970 40.21 24.48 -0.28
N ARG A 971 39.78 24.80 -1.52
CA ARG A 971 40.72 25.03 -2.63
C ARG A 971 41.73 26.11 -2.27
N THR A 972 42.99 25.85 -2.61
CA THR A 972 44.11 26.80 -2.39
C THR A 972 43.96 28.08 -3.22
N ASP A 973 43.25 28.02 -4.34
CA ASP A 973 42.96 29.16 -5.22
C ASP A 973 41.68 29.94 -4.83
N GLY A 974 40.97 29.52 -3.77
CA GLY A 974 39.76 30.17 -3.28
C GLY A 974 38.52 30.01 -4.15
N ARG A 975 38.57 29.25 -5.25
CA ARG A 975 37.42 29.00 -6.12
C ARG A 975 36.45 28.00 -5.47
N THR A 976 35.17 28.05 -5.85
CA THR A 976 34.13 27.13 -5.39
C THR A 976 33.32 26.61 -6.56
N LEU A 977 32.90 25.34 -6.49
CA LEU A 977 32.04 24.75 -7.53
C LEU A 977 30.61 25.28 -7.38
N ALA A 978 29.96 25.60 -8.49
CA ALA A 978 28.53 25.94 -8.54
C ALA A 978 27.71 24.70 -8.90
N ALA A 979 26.51 24.58 -8.33
CA ALA A 979 25.57 23.54 -8.74
C ALA A 979 25.16 23.76 -10.20
N SER A 980 25.16 22.70 -11.00
CA SER A 980 24.72 22.72 -12.39
C SER A 980 23.81 21.52 -12.64
N THR A 981 22.69 21.78 -13.30
CA THR A 981 21.63 20.80 -13.55
C THR A 981 21.44 20.62 -15.05
N PHE A 982 21.47 19.37 -15.50
CA PHE A 982 21.12 18.99 -16.86
C PHE A 982 19.91 18.05 -16.83
N VAL A 983 19.07 18.10 -17.86
CA VAL A 983 17.89 17.24 -17.98
C VAL A 983 18.02 16.32 -19.20
N ILE A 984 17.65 15.06 -19.03
CA ILE A 984 17.46 14.10 -20.11
C ILE A 984 15.95 13.82 -20.17
N SER A 985 15.29 14.22 -21.26
CA SER A 985 13.87 13.91 -21.47
C SER A 985 13.66 12.40 -21.65
N ALA A 986 12.44 11.91 -21.40
CA ALA A 986 12.12 10.48 -21.57
C ALA A 986 12.48 9.94 -22.97
N GLU A 987 12.21 10.73 -24.03
CA GLU A 987 12.57 10.37 -25.41
C GLU A 987 14.09 10.25 -25.58
N LYS A 988 14.85 11.23 -25.08
CA LYS A 988 16.31 11.22 -25.18
C LYS A 988 16.92 10.11 -24.32
N LEU A 989 16.29 9.76 -23.21
CA LEU A 989 16.69 8.67 -22.32
C LEU A 989 16.55 7.31 -23.01
N GLU A 990 15.40 7.08 -23.67
CA GLU A 990 15.17 5.88 -24.48
C GLU A 990 16.19 5.78 -25.63
N ARG A 991 16.47 6.91 -26.30
CA ARG A 991 17.47 6.97 -27.37
C ARG A 991 18.89 6.69 -26.87
N LEU A 992 19.26 7.21 -25.69
CA LEU A 992 20.53 6.92 -25.06
C LEU A 992 20.66 5.42 -24.78
N GLN A 993 19.64 4.81 -24.20
CA GLN A 993 19.61 3.38 -23.91
C GLN A 993 19.74 2.54 -25.20
N LYS A 994 18.94 2.82 -26.23
CA LYS A 994 19.03 2.16 -27.53
C LYS A 994 20.41 2.32 -28.18
N SER A 995 21.08 3.45 -28.01
CA SER A 995 22.43 3.67 -28.55
C SER A 995 23.46 2.73 -27.92
N VAL A 996 23.32 2.45 -26.62
CA VAL A 996 24.16 1.50 -25.90
C VAL A 996 23.84 0.06 -26.29
N GLU A 997 22.57 -0.29 -26.46
CA GLU A 997 22.12 -1.61 -26.94
C GLU A 997 22.62 -1.92 -28.36
N LEU A 998 22.64 -0.92 -29.24
CA LEU A 998 23.20 -1.06 -30.59
C LEU A 998 24.73 -1.25 -30.56
N ALA A 999 25.42 -0.52 -29.68
CA ALA A 999 26.86 -0.68 -29.47
C ALA A 999 27.20 -2.05 -28.87
N GLU A 1000 26.35 -2.56 -27.96
CA GLU A 1000 26.43 -3.93 -27.44
C GLU A 1000 26.33 -4.96 -28.57
N ALA A 1001 25.30 -4.85 -29.42
CA ALA A 1001 25.09 -5.78 -30.52
C ALA A 1001 26.23 -5.78 -31.56
N ALA A 1002 26.95 -4.66 -31.69
CA ALA A 1002 28.07 -4.50 -32.61
C ALA A 1002 29.43 -4.94 -32.05
N ASP A 1003 29.57 -5.09 -30.73
CA ASP A 1003 30.82 -5.48 -30.09
C ASP A 1003 31.04 -7.01 -30.19
N PRO A 1004 32.12 -7.49 -30.84
CA PRO A 1004 32.39 -8.92 -30.98
C PRO A 1004 32.58 -9.66 -29.65
N GLU A 1005 32.99 -8.97 -28.59
CA GLU A 1005 33.21 -9.52 -27.25
C GLU A 1005 31.95 -9.46 -26.36
N SER A 1006 30.87 -8.81 -26.82
CA SER A 1006 29.59 -8.65 -26.09
C SER A 1006 28.99 -9.98 -25.64
N GLN A 1007 29.00 -11.01 -26.50
CA GLN A 1007 28.44 -12.33 -26.19
C GLN A 1007 29.22 -13.06 -25.08
N SER A 1008 30.54 -12.82 -24.97
CA SER A 1008 31.37 -13.36 -23.88
C SER A 1008 31.22 -12.57 -22.58
N LEU A 1009 31.12 -11.24 -22.67
CA LEU A 1009 31.07 -10.34 -21.51
C LEU A 1009 29.67 -10.27 -20.86
N SER A 1010 28.60 -10.36 -21.64
CA SER A 1010 27.21 -10.43 -21.17
C SER A 1010 26.89 -11.72 -20.40
N LYS A 1011 27.55 -12.84 -20.74
CA LYS A 1011 27.45 -14.12 -20.01
C LYS A 1011 28.03 -14.06 -18.59
N GLU A 1012 29.02 -13.21 -18.32
CA GLU A 1012 29.67 -13.08 -17.01
C GLU A 1012 29.05 -12.00 -16.10
N SER A 1013 28.47 -10.93 -16.67
CA SER A 1013 28.07 -9.71 -15.92
C SER A 1013 26.57 -9.38 -15.95
N GLY A 1014 25.76 -10.09 -16.73
CA GLY A 1014 24.33 -9.82 -16.93
C GLY A 1014 24.04 -8.63 -17.85
N SER A 1015 22.75 -8.36 -18.15
CA SER A 1015 22.33 -7.24 -18.99
C SER A 1015 22.51 -5.88 -18.30
N LEU A 1016 22.80 -4.84 -19.09
CA LEU A 1016 22.95 -3.47 -18.58
C LEU A 1016 21.60 -2.90 -18.12
N SER A 1017 21.61 -2.14 -17.03
CA SER A 1017 20.46 -1.38 -16.54
C SER A 1017 20.55 0.07 -17.00
N LEU A 1018 19.42 0.76 -16.97
CA LEU A 1018 19.37 2.21 -17.15
C LEU A 1018 20.32 2.95 -16.19
N GLY A 1019 20.45 2.47 -14.95
CA GLY A 1019 21.40 3.04 -13.99
C GLY A 1019 22.86 2.90 -14.40
N ASP A 1020 23.25 1.78 -15.01
CA ASP A 1020 24.63 1.58 -15.52
C ASP A 1020 24.92 2.53 -16.69
N VAL A 1021 23.93 2.69 -17.59
CA VAL A 1021 24.02 3.56 -18.75
C VAL A 1021 24.16 5.02 -18.32
N LEU A 1022 23.30 5.48 -17.41
CA LEU A 1022 23.34 6.85 -16.90
C LEU A 1022 24.62 7.13 -16.09
N GLN A 1023 25.07 6.17 -15.27
CA GLN A 1023 26.34 6.31 -14.55
C GLN A 1023 27.52 6.45 -15.51
N ALA A 1024 27.60 5.59 -16.53
CA ALA A 1024 28.65 5.65 -17.54
C ALA A 1024 28.63 6.97 -18.33
N PHE A 1025 27.45 7.36 -18.80
CA PHE A 1025 27.24 8.60 -19.54
C PHE A 1025 27.65 9.83 -18.72
N PHE A 1026 27.19 9.92 -17.47
CA PHE A 1026 27.47 11.06 -16.61
C PHE A 1026 28.93 11.11 -16.15
N TRP A 1027 29.52 9.95 -15.83
CA TRP A 1027 30.91 9.84 -15.44
C TRP A 1027 31.86 10.33 -16.54
N ARG A 1028 31.65 9.87 -17.78
CA ARG A 1028 32.43 10.33 -18.94
C ARG A 1028 32.34 11.85 -19.11
N ALA A 1029 31.12 12.40 -19.12
CA ALA A 1029 30.90 13.82 -19.35
C ALA A 1029 31.58 14.68 -18.28
N ALA A 1030 31.45 14.29 -17.01
CA ALA A 1030 32.08 14.99 -15.90
C ALA A 1030 33.62 14.96 -15.98
N VAL A 1031 34.23 13.84 -16.39
CA VAL A 1031 35.69 13.75 -16.50
C VAL A 1031 36.21 14.54 -17.69
N ARG A 1032 35.54 14.48 -18.85
CA ARG A 1032 35.90 15.30 -20.03
C ARG A 1032 35.85 16.80 -19.76
N ALA A 1033 34.89 17.24 -18.95
CA ALA A 1033 34.78 18.63 -18.55
C ALA A 1033 35.95 19.10 -17.66
N ARG A 1034 36.44 18.21 -16.80
CA ARG A 1034 37.51 18.50 -15.82
C ARG A 1034 38.92 18.35 -16.39
N ARG A 1035 39.11 17.45 -17.36
CA ARG A 1035 40.43 17.11 -17.93
C ARG A 1035 40.34 16.93 -19.44
N ARG A 1036 41.21 17.62 -20.18
CA ARG A 1036 41.40 17.36 -21.61
C ARG A 1036 42.18 16.06 -21.79
N ALA A 1037 41.75 15.21 -22.71
CA ALA A 1037 42.41 13.93 -22.98
C ALA A 1037 43.89 14.11 -23.39
N GLU A 1038 44.20 15.21 -24.09
CA GLU A 1038 45.53 15.58 -24.57
C GLU A 1038 46.53 15.93 -23.45
N ASP A 1039 46.03 16.32 -22.27
CA ASP A 1039 46.83 16.75 -21.12
C ASP A 1039 47.00 15.64 -20.05
N SER A 1040 46.58 14.41 -20.34
CA SER A 1040 46.56 13.29 -19.38
C SER A 1040 47.63 12.23 -19.65
N SER A 1041 48.32 11.79 -18.60
CA SER A 1041 49.24 10.66 -18.65
C SER A 1041 48.48 9.33 -18.80
N PRO A 1042 49.05 8.30 -19.45
CA PRO A 1042 48.47 6.95 -19.47
C PRO A 1042 48.20 6.36 -18.07
N ASP A 1043 48.94 6.83 -17.05
CA ASP A 1043 48.81 6.41 -15.65
C ASP A 1043 47.72 7.17 -14.87
N ASP A 1044 47.12 8.22 -15.45
CA ASP A 1044 46.10 9.02 -14.78
C ASP A 1044 44.75 8.27 -14.79
N MET A 1045 44.18 8.05 -13.60
CA MET A 1045 42.96 7.27 -13.40
C MET A 1045 41.81 8.12 -12.88
N SER A 1046 40.60 7.89 -13.37
CA SER A 1046 39.37 8.34 -12.72
C SER A 1046 38.80 7.21 -11.87
N ILE A 1047 38.30 7.54 -10.67
CA ILE A 1047 37.66 6.61 -9.73
C ILE A 1047 36.29 7.20 -9.42
N ILE A 1048 35.25 6.39 -9.57
CA ILE A 1048 33.90 6.75 -9.16
C ILE A 1048 33.46 5.82 -8.02
N GLU A 1049 33.15 6.42 -6.88
CA GLU A 1049 32.75 5.73 -5.66
C GLU A 1049 31.25 5.84 -5.49
N MET A 1050 30.57 4.72 -5.24
CA MET A 1050 29.12 4.66 -5.12
C MET A 1050 28.73 3.96 -3.81
N PRO A 1051 28.12 4.69 -2.86
CA PRO A 1051 27.50 4.09 -1.69
C PRO A 1051 26.46 3.06 -2.16
N THR A 1052 26.57 1.83 -1.68
CA THR A 1052 25.70 0.72 -2.08
C THR A 1052 24.98 0.19 -0.86
N ASP A 1053 23.65 0.19 -0.91
CA ASP A 1053 22.81 -0.41 0.13
C ASP A 1053 23.05 -1.92 0.19
N VAL A 1054 23.40 -2.40 1.39
CA VAL A 1054 23.72 -3.81 1.61
C VAL A 1054 22.70 -4.55 2.46
N ARG A 1055 21.59 -3.91 2.85
CA ARG A 1055 20.46 -4.59 3.53
C ARG A 1055 20.02 -5.89 2.83
N PRO A 1056 19.93 -5.97 1.48
CA PRO A 1056 19.50 -7.20 0.80
C PRO A 1056 20.45 -8.40 0.94
N TYR A 1057 21.66 -8.19 1.48
CA TYR A 1057 22.68 -9.25 1.66
C TYR A 1057 22.72 -9.80 3.09
N PHE A 1058 21.89 -9.27 3.99
CA PHE A 1058 21.60 -9.87 5.30
C PHE A 1058 20.36 -10.78 5.18
N SER A 1059 20.14 -11.66 6.16
CA SER A 1059 18.95 -12.52 6.13
C SER A 1059 17.65 -11.74 6.31
N SER A 1060 16.52 -12.41 6.10
CA SER A 1060 15.17 -11.84 6.31
C SER A 1060 14.89 -11.39 7.73
N HIS A 1061 15.77 -11.68 8.70
CA HIS A 1061 15.67 -11.16 10.05
C HIS A 1061 16.03 -9.68 10.15
N LEU A 1062 16.81 -9.12 9.21
CA LEU A 1062 17.02 -7.68 9.11
C LEU A 1062 15.79 -7.05 8.42
N PRO A 1063 15.01 -6.18 9.09
CA PRO A 1063 13.82 -5.62 8.48
C PRO A 1063 14.20 -4.66 7.33
N PRO A 1064 13.42 -4.60 6.24
CA PRO A 1064 13.63 -3.62 5.17
C PRO A 1064 13.58 -2.17 5.67
N THR A 1065 12.90 -1.94 6.79
CA THR A 1065 12.78 -0.65 7.48
C THR A 1065 13.94 -0.33 8.43
N TYR A 1066 15.02 -1.13 8.46
CA TYR A 1066 16.22 -0.86 9.26
C TYR A 1066 16.83 0.52 8.93
N MET A 1067 16.90 1.40 9.93
CA MET A 1067 17.19 2.82 9.71
C MET A 1067 18.67 3.19 9.88
N ALA A 1068 19.46 2.40 10.60
CA ALA A 1068 20.88 2.69 10.79
C ALA A 1068 21.71 2.41 9.52
N ASN A 1069 23.00 2.76 9.53
CA ASN A 1069 23.80 2.69 8.32
C ASN A 1069 24.00 1.25 7.85
N CYS A 1070 23.67 0.99 6.59
CA CYS A 1070 23.88 -0.31 5.97
C CYS A 1070 24.42 -0.13 4.53
N VAL A 1071 25.58 0.52 4.42
CA VAL A 1071 26.21 0.86 3.14
C VAL A 1071 27.68 0.41 3.05
N ILE A 1072 28.12 -0.03 1.87
CA ILE A 1072 29.54 -0.19 1.52
C ILE A 1072 29.91 0.67 0.30
N MET A 1073 31.20 0.86 0.05
CA MET A 1073 31.66 1.66 -1.08
C MET A 1073 31.96 0.79 -2.30
N ASN A 1074 31.12 0.83 -3.33
CA ASN A 1074 31.41 0.18 -4.60
C ASN A 1074 32.26 1.10 -5.49
N ARG A 1075 33.47 0.65 -5.85
CA ARG A 1075 34.46 1.46 -6.56
C ARG A 1075 34.73 0.89 -7.96
N GLN A 1076 34.60 1.75 -8.95
CA GLN A 1076 34.99 1.46 -10.33
C GLN A 1076 35.94 2.56 -10.84
N HIS A 1077 36.84 2.17 -11.73
CA HIS A 1077 37.91 3.04 -12.21
C HIS A 1077 38.29 2.73 -13.66
N MET A 1078 38.77 3.75 -14.36
CA MET A 1078 39.21 3.70 -15.76
C MET A 1078 40.26 4.79 -15.98
N SER A 1079 41.22 4.58 -16.91
CA SER A 1079 42.17 5.64 -17.24
C SER A 1079 41.46 6.82 -17.87
N ILE A 1080 41.93 8.04 -17.59
CA ILE A 1080 41.31 9.26 -18.12
C ILE A 1080 41.34 9.25 -19.66
N SER A 1081 42.46 8.81 -20.24
CA SER A 1081 42.64 8.71 -21.69
C SER A 1081 41.63 7.75 -22.33
N GLU A 1082 41.38 6.59 -21.72
CA GLU A 1082 40.40 5.63 -22.22
C GLU A 1082 38.96 6.11 -22.01
N LEU A 1083 38.64 6.67 -20.83
CA LEU A 1083 37.30 7.16 -20.50
C LEU A 1083 36.86 8.30 -21.42
N CYS A 1084 37.77 9.23 -21.73
CA CYS A 1084 37.51 10.41 -22.55
C CYS A 1084 37.56 10.14 -24.06
N SER A 1085 38.22 9.06 -24.50
CA SER A 1085 38.38 8.73 -25.92
C SER A 1085 37.05 8.55 -26.64
N SER A 1086 36.95 9.08 -27.86
CA SER A 1086 35.80 8.85 -28.76
C SER A 1086 35.74 7.42 -29.31
N GLN A 1087 36.84 6.66 -29.20
CA GLN A 1087 36.91 5.25 -29.62
C GLN A 1087 36.36 4.29 -28.56
N THR A 1088 36.27 4.73 -27.30
CA THR A 1088 35.65 3.95 -26.23
C THR A 1088 34.13 4.11 -26.33
N SER A 1089 33.38 3.02 -26.45
CA SER A 1089 31.91 3.09 -26.47
C SER A 1089 31.34 3.31 -25.07
N LEU A 1090 30.17 3.96 -24.97
CA LEU A 1090 29.43 4.05 -23.71
C LEU A 1090 29.06 2.66 -23.16
N TYR A 1091 28.82 1.69 -24.04
CA TYR A 1091 28.63 0.28 -23.68
C TYR A 1091 29.78 -0.26 -22.83
N LYS A 1092 31.04 -0.06 -23.26
CA LYS A 1092 32.23 -0.54 -22.55
C LYS A 1092 32.33 0.07 -21.14
N ILE A 1093 31.99 1.35 -20.99
CA ILE A 1093 31.99 2.04 -19.68
C ILE A 1093 30.85 1.52 -18.80
N ALA A 1094 29.64 1.36 -19.36
CA ALA A 1094 28.49 0.82 -18.65
C ALA A 1094 28.72 -0.62 -18.17
N GLN A 1095 29.42 -1.44 -18.95
CA GLN A 1095 29.87 -2.76 -18.53
C GLN A 1095 30.81 -2.71 -17.32
N ILE A 1096 31.71 -1.73 -17.23
CA ILE A 1096 32.58 -1.57 -16.05
C ILE A 1096 31.74 -1.27 -14.80
N CYS A 1097 30.75 -0.39 -14.93
CA CYS A 1097 29.82 -0.06 -13.85
C CYS A 1097 29.03 -1.31 -13.42
N ARG A 1098 28.49 -2.06 -14.38
CA ARG A 1098 27.77 -3.32 -14.13
C ARG A 1098 28.66 -4.36 -13.46
N LYS A 1099 29.86 -4.60 -13.99
CA LYS A 1099 30.86 -5.54 -13.44
C LYS A 1099 31.25 -5.21 -12.01
N ALA A 1100 31.30 -3.93 -11.66
CA ALA A 1100 31.61 -3.53 -10.30
C ALA A 1100 30.44 -3.83 -9.36
N ARG A 1101 29.20 -3.53 -9.78
CA ARG A 1101 27.99 -3.80 -8.99
C ARG A 1101 27.77 -5.31 -8.76
N THR A 1102 28.04 -6.16 -9.76
CA THR A 1102 27.89 -7.63 -9.61
C THR A 1102 28.92 -8.27 -8.68
N ARG A 1103 29.97 -7.55 -8.25
CA ARG A 1103 30.94 -8.03 -7.25
C ARG A 1103 30.39 -7.98 -5.83
N VAL A 1104 29.37 -7.17 -5.57
CA VAL A 1104 28.77 -7.08 -4.25
C VAL A 1104 27.84 -8.27 -4.06
N ASP A 1105 28.24 -9.16 -3.16
CA ASP A 1105 27.46 -10.32 -2.72
C ASP A 1105 27.54 -10.47 -1.20
N GLN A 1106 26.80 -11.45 -0.69
CA GLN A 1106 26.71 -11.73 0.75
C GLN A 1106 28.08 -11.95 1.39
N GLU A 1107 28.94 -12.77 0.78
CA GLU A 1107 30.28 -13.02 1.33
C GLU A 1107 31.11 -11.74 1.38
N LEU A 1108 31.06 -10.88 0.35
CA LEU A 1108 31.80 -9.61 0.35
C LEU A 1108 31.36 -8.71 1.50
N VAL A 1109 30.04 -8.59 1.70
CA VAL A 1109 29.44 -7.72 2.71
C VAL A 1109 29.86 -8.16 4.11
N HIS A 1110 29.78 -9.46 4.40
CA HIS A 1110 30.16 -9.99 5.71
C HIS A 1110 31.69 -10.00 5.93
N ASP A 1111 32.48 -10.18 4.87
CA ASP A 1111 33.94 -10.02 4.92
C ASP A 1111 34.33 -8.57 5.22
N ALA A 1112 33.66 -7.61 4.60
CA ALA A 1112 33.84 -6.19 4.87
C ALA A 1112 33.50 -5.87 6.33
N PHE A 1113 32.43 -6.46 6.85
CA PHE A 1113 32.05 -6.34 8.25
C PHE A 1113 33.10 -6.98 9.19
N SER A 1114 33.67 -8.12 8.82
CA SER A 1114 34.79 -8.75 9.56
C SER A 1114 35.99 -7.80 9.71
N LEU A 1115 36.35 -7.11 8.62
CA LEU A 1115 37.44 -6.13 8.63
C LEU A 1115 37.10 -4.89 9.47
N LEU A 1116 35.87 -4.39 9.38
CA LEU A 1116 35.42 -3.23 10.17
C LEU A 1116 35.52 -3.47 11.69
N HIS A 1117 35.29 -4.69 12.16
CA HIS A 1117 35.48 -5.03 13.58
C HIS A 1117 36.93 -4.90 14.05
N THR A 1118 37.91 -4.95 13.14
CA THR A 1118 39.34 -4.83 13.49
C THR A 1118 39.85 -3.40 13.63
N ILE A 1119 39.10 -2.40 13.15
CA ILE A 1119 39.48 -0.99 13.24
C ILE A 1119 39.61 -0.57 14.72
N GLN A 1120 40.71 0.10 15.06
CA GLN A 1120 41.03 0.56 16.43
C GLN A 1120 40.94 2.10 16.59
N ASP A 1121 40.92 2.82 15.47
CA ASP A 1121 40.81 4.28 15.43
C ASP A 1121 39.72 4.68 14.43
N ASN A 1122 38.58 5.10 14.95
CA ASN A 1122 37.41 5.58 14.22
C ASN A 1122 37.39 7.12 14.12
N SER A 1123 38.50 7.80 14.43
CA SER A 1123 38.58 9.25 14.31
C SER A 1123 38.25 9.69 12.86
N PRO A 1124 37.48 10.79 12.66
CA PRO A 1124 37.04 11.21 11.33
C PRO A 1124 38.14 11.32 10.27
N GLY A 1125 39.36 11.72 10.63
CA GLY A 1125 40.52 11.79 9.73
C GLY A 1125 41.18 10.45 9.36
N ASN A 1126 40.70 9.31 9.85
CA ASN A 1126 41.23 7.99 9.49
C ASN A 1126 40.52 7.38 8.26
N HIS A 1127 39.47 8.04 7.75
CA HIS A 1127 38.74 7.62 6.56
C HIS A 1127 39.53 7.97 5.28
N THR A 1128 39.58 7.03 4.34
CA THR A 1128 40.21 7.19 3.03
C THR A 1128 39.21 6.92 1.92
N THR A 1129 38.78 7.98 1.22
CA THR A 1129 37.98 7.88 0.00
C THR A 1129 38.66 8.66 -1.14
N ALA A 1130 38.46 8.22 -2.38
CA ALA A 1130 39.07 8.86 -3.55
C ALA A 1130 38.59 10.31 -3.76
N PHE A 1131 37.41 10.65 -3.27
CA PHE A 1131 36.81 11.97 -3.42
C PHE A 1131 37.17 12.94 -2.28
N LEU A 1132 37.71 12.48 -1.15
CA LEU A 1132 38.03 13.28 0.05
C LEU A 1132 39.41 13.95 0.05
N GLY A 1133 40.40 13.44 -0.70
CA GLY A 1133 41.79 13.90 -0.60
C GLY A 1133 42.31 14.76 -1.76
N GLN A 1134 41.70 14.68 -2.95
CA GLN A 1134 42.16 15.42 -4.15
C GLN A 1134 41.04 15.88 -5.10
N GLY A 1135 39.78 15.47 -4.89
CA GLY A 1135 38.69 15.72 -5.84
C GLY A 1135 38.43 17.20 -6.10
N ILE A 1136 38.47 18.04 -5.05
CA ILE A 1136 38.22 19.47 -5.22
C ILE A 1136 39.39 20.16 -5.91
N GLN A 1137 40.64 19.76 -5.70
CA GLN A 1137 41.84 20.41 -6.23
C GLN A 1137 42.17 19.99 -7.69
N ASP A 1138 41.14 19.90 -8.55
CA ASP A 1138 41.22 19.53 -9.98
C ASP A 1138 41.40 18.01 -10.28
N GLY A 1139 41.02 17.14 -9.34
CA GLY A 1139 41.09 15.69 -9.47
C GLY A 1139 39.96 15.06 -10.31
N PRO A 1140 40.19 13.91 -10.97
CA PRO A 1140 39.22 13.23 -11.85
C PRO A 1140 38.22 12.32 -11.12
N HIS A 1141 38.29 12.22 -9.79
CA HIS A 1141 37.48 11.29 -8.99
C HIS A 1141 36.10 11.88 -8.63
N SER A 1142 35.09 11.03 -8.42
CA SER A 1142 33.75 11.49 -8.02
C SER A 1142 33.05 10.54 -7.05
N LEU A 1143 32.25 11.11 -6.15
CA LEU A 1143 31.18 10.40 -5.47
C LEU A 1143 29.96 10.35 -6.40
N PHE A 1144 29.32 9.20 -6.53
CA PHE A 1144 28.14 9.03 -7.37
C PHE A 1144 26.96 8.49 -6.57
N ASN A 1145 25.84 9.21 -6.65
CA ASN A 1145 24.60 8.85 -5.98
C ASN A 1145 23.45 8.79 -7.01
N ASN A 1146 22.64 7.74 -6.89
CA ASN A 1146 21.50 7.52 -7.77
C ASN A 1146 20.22 7.52 -6.94
N MET A 1147 19.42 8.59 -7.10
CA MET A 1147 18.17 8.82 -6.37
C MET A 1147 16.94 8.62 -7.26
N MET A 1148 17.05 8.00 -8.44
CA MET A 1148 15.93 7.88 -9.39
C MET A 1148 14.67 7.25 -8.78
N LEU A 1149 14.85 6.31 -7.83
CA LEU A 1149 13.77 5.60 -7.15
C LEU A 1149 13.24 6.34 -5.91
N PHE A 1150 13.79 7.51 -5.56
CA PHE A 1150 13.40 8.25 -4.36
C PHE A 1150 12.35 9.31 -4.72
N GLN A 1151 11.11 8.88 -4.91
CA GLN A 1151 10.04 9.78 -5.34
C GLN A 1151 9.55 10.64 -4.18
N ALA A 1152 9.41 11.95 -4.43
CA ALA A 1152 8.91 12.90 -3.42
C ALA A 1152 7.51 12.51 -2.90
N SER A 1153 6.69 11.91 -3.77
CA SER A 1153 5.35 11.39 -3.45
C SER A 1153 5.37 10.28 -2.39
N ASP A 1154 6.45 9.52 -2.29
CA ASP A 1154 6.55 8.37 -1.37
C ASP A 1154 6.70 8.82 0.09
N ILE A 1155 7.06 10.10 0.32
CA ILE A 1155 7.10 10.70 1.67
C ILE A 1155 5.68 10.88 2.22
N GLY A 1156 4.68 11.09 1.34
CA GLY A 1156 3.33 11.47 1.72
C GLY A 1156 3.20 12.92 2.22
N PRO A 1157 1.98 13.42 2.42
CA PRO A 1157 1.76 14.81 2.78
C PRO A 1157 2.01 15.06 4.28
N PHE A 1158 2.55 16.23 4.62
CA PHE A 1158 2.81 16.66 6.01
C PHE A 1158 1.54 17.19 6.69
N GLY A 1159 0.43 16.48 6.51
CA GLY A 1159 -0.90 16.96 6.86
C GLY A 1159 -1.93 16.70 5.76
N GLY A 1160 -3.22 16.76 6.08
CA GLY A 1160 -4.29 16.67 5.08
C GLY A 1160 -4.73 18.05 4.57
N ASP A 1161 -4.87 18.99 5.51
CA ASP A 1161 -5.46 20.30 5.24
C ASP A 1161 -4.46 21.46 5.33
N ILE A 1162 -3.18 21.17 5.58
CA ILE A 1162 -2.13 22.19 5.82
C ILE A 1162 -1.08 22.17 4.72
N PHE A 1163 -0.51 21.00 4.48
CA PHE A 1163 0.48 20.78 3.42
C PHE A 1163 -0.07 19.75 2.44
N GLU A 1164 0.18 19.94 1.16
CA GLU A 1164 -0.01 18.90 0.16
C GLU A 1164 1.18 17.91 0.20
N ALA A 1165 1.17 16.91 -0.70
CA ALA A 1165 2.31 16.00 -0.84
C ALA A 1165 3.55 16.77 -1.38
N PRO A 1166 4.77 16.44 -0.92
CA PRO A 1166 5.99 17.01 -1.47
C PRO A 1166 6.08 16.84 -2.99
N GLU A 1167 6.47 17.90 -3.70
CA GLU A 1167 6.56 17.89 -5.16
C GLU A 1167 7.97 17.64 -5.67
N ALA A 1168 8.98 17.99 -4.87
CA ALA A 1168 10.38 17.80 -5.23
C ALA A 1168 11.27 17.58 -3.99
N VAL A 1169 12.35 16.84 -4.22
CA VAL A 1169 13.46 16.67 -3.28
C VAL A 1169 14.74 17.07 -4.00
N ARG A 1170 15.51 17.98 -3.40
CA ARG A 1170 16.80 18.45 -3.93
C ARG A 1170 17.91 18.22 -2.92
N VAL A 1171 19.09 17.90 -3.40
CA VAL A 1171 20.29 17.75 -2.57
C VAL A 1171 20.87 19.13 -2.27
N GLN A 1172 21.32 19.35 -1.04
CA GLN A 1172 22.05 20.55 -0.66
C GLN A 1172 23.48 20.47 -1.19
N MET A 1173 23.77 21.22 -2.26
CA MET A 1173 25.02 21.12 -3.03
C MET A 1173 26.11 22.08 -2.57
N ASP A 1174 25.81 23.20 -1.90
CA ASP A 1174 26.84 24.23 -1.65
C ASP A 1174 27.99 23.71 -0.78
N TRP A 1175 27.66 23.00 0.30
CA TRP A 1175 28.68 22.42 1.16
C TRP A 1175 29.32 21.17 0.55
N LEU A 1176 28.56 20.36 -0.17
CA LEU A 1176 29.10 19.22 -0.93
C LEU A 1176 30.13 19.72 -1.93
N ASN A 1177 29.88 20.83 -2.62
CA ASN A 1177 30.77 21.46 -3.57
C ASN A 1177 32.02 22.07 -2.92
N LYS A 1178 31.97 22.37 -1.62
CA LYS A 1178 33.12 22.81 -0.81
C LYS A 1178 33.96 21.65 -0.28
N ALA A 1179 33.42 20.42 -0.22
CA ALA A 1179 34.11 19.24 0.34
C ALA A 1179 34.35 18.08 -0.66
N PHE A 1180 33.60 18.00 -1.76
CA PHE A 1180 33.52 16.84 -2.64
C PHE A 1180 33.26 17.19 -4.11
N ARG A 1181 33.66 16.27 -5.00
CA ARG A 1181 33.17 16.21 -6.38
C ARG A 1181 32.05 15.16 -6.44
N SER A 1182 30.81 15.60 -6.51
CA SER A 1182 29.65 14.70 -6.47
C SER A 1182 28.86 14.73 -7.78
N LEU A 1183 28.32 13.57 -8.15
CA LEU A 1183 27.45 13.34 -9.28
C LEU A 1183 26.15 12.73 -8.75
N PHE A 1184 25.02 13.42 -8.94
CA PHE A 1184 23.71 12.97 -8.53
C PHE A 1184 22.81 12.75 -9.74
N ILE A 1185 22.19 11.58 -9.81
CA ILE A 1185 20.96 11.41 -10.61
C ILE A 1185 19.80 11.67 -9.66
N LEU A 1186 19.04 12.73 -9.92
CA LEU A 1186 17.88 13.12 -9.10
C LEU A 1186 16.68 12.19 -9.36
N PRO A 1187 15.63 12.25 -8.51
CA PRO A 1187 14.41 11.47 -8.71
C PRO A 1187 13.86 11.59 -10.12
N MET A 1188 13.37 10.46 -10.66
CA MET A 1188 12.76 10.43 -11.98
C MET A 1188 11.55 11.35 -12.02
N ARG A 1189 11.47 12.17 -13.08
CA ARG A 1189 10.42 13.16 -13.27
C ARG A 1189 9.11 12.48 -13.67
N LYS A 1190 7.98 13.16 -13.43
CA LYS A 1190 6.64 12.67 -13.82
C LYS A 1190 6.51 12.40 -15.33
N ASP A 1191 7.29 13.09 -16.14
CA ASP A 1191 7.35 12.91 -17.60
C ASP A 1191 8.23 11.73 -18.04
N GLY A 1192 8.84 10.99 -17.10
CA GLY A 1192 9.76 9.88 -17.36
C GLY A 1192 11.22 10.30 -17.64
N GLY A 1193 11.53 11.60 -17.60
CA GLY A 1193 12.90 12.11 -17.72
C GLY A 1193 13.69 12.05 -16.40
N VAL A 1194 14.99 12.36 -16.47
CA VAL A 1194 15.88 12.41 -15.31
C VAL A 1194 16.74 13.67 -15.31
N GLU A 1195 17.09 14.16 -14.12
CA GLU A 1195 17.99 15.31 -13.93
C GLU A 1195 19.36 14.84 -13.41
N LEU A 1196 20.42 15.38 -14.01
CA LEU A 1196 21.81 15.17 -13.65
C LEU A 1196 22.34 16.42 -12.94
N LEU A 1197 22.72 16.28 -11.68
CA LEU A 1197 23.19 17.36 -10.82
C LEU A 1197 24.66 17.15 -10.43
N LEU A 1198 25.49 18.17 -10.63
CA LEU A 1198 26.90 18.15 -10.23
C LEU A 1198 27.42 19.56 -9.90
N GLY A 1199 28.55 19.61 -9.19
CA GLY A 1199 29.34 20.83 -9.02
C GLY A 1199 30.29 21.06 -10.19
N THR A 1200 30.27 22.26 -10.77
CA THR A 1200 31.18 22.66 -11.87
C THR A 1200 31.89 23.98 -11.57
N LEU A 1201 33.11 24.12 -12.10
CA LEU A 1201 33.72 25.43 -12.36
C LEU A 1201 33.12 26.05 -13.63
N PRO A 1202 33.19 27.38 -13.83
CA PRO A 1202 32.69 28.04 -15.04
C PRO A 1202 33.21 27.40 -16.34
N GLU A 1203 34.52 27.12 -16.41
CA GLU A 1203 35.14 26.48 -17.57
C GLU A 1203 34.71 25.02 -17.79
N GLU A 1204 34.38 24.30 -16.70
CA GLU A 1204 33.88 22.92 -16.77
C GLU A 1204 32.44 22.90 -17.28
N LEU A 1205 31.60 23.84 -16.83
CA LEU A 1205 30.23 24.01 -17.33
C LEU A 1205 30.23 24.34 -18.82
N ASP A 1206 31.08 25.26 -19.24
CA ASP A 1206 31.24 25.62 -20.66
C ASP A 1206 31.73 24.42 -21.47
N ALA A 1207 32.66 23.63 -20.94
CA ALA A 1207 33.11 22.40 -21.59
C ALA A 1207 31.97 21.39 -21.75
N MET A 1208 31.12 21.18 -20.73
CA MET A 1208 29.96 20.28 -20.83
C MET A 1208 28.93 20.76 -21.85
N LYS A 1209 28.63 22.06 -21.89
CA LYS A 1209 27.72 22.66 -22.89
C LYS A 1209 28.23 22.53 -24.33
N ASN A 1210 29.53 22.34 -24.51
CA ASN A 1210 30.17 22.15 -25.81
C ASN A 1210 30.49 20.67 -26.13
N ASP A 1211 30.24 19.72 -25.22
CA ASP A 1211 30.41 18.28 -25.50
C ASP A 1211 29.23 17.79 -26.37
N HIS A 1212 29.52 17.55 -27.65
CA HIS A 1212 28.51 17.11 -28.62
C HIS A 1212 27.86 15.76 -28.28
N GLU A 1213 28.61 14.81 -27.68
CA GLU A 1213 28.06 13.49 -27.29
C GLU A 1213 27.11 13.66 -26.09
N PHE A 1214 27.48 14.52 -25.14
CA PHE A 1214 26.65 14.79 -23.97
C PHE A 1214 25.38 15.58 -24.33
N MET A 1215 25.52 16.68 -25.08
CA MET A 1215 24.40 17.55 -25.46
C MET A 1215 23.45 16.93 -26.49
N GLN A 1216 23.83 15.81 -27.10
CA GLN A 1216 22.91 15.00 -27.90
C GLN A 1216 21.75 14.45 -27.07
N PHE A 1217 22.00 14.11 -25.79
CA PHE A 1217 21.02 13.48 -24.91
C PHE A 1217 20.60 14.36 -23.72
N ALA A 1218 21.45 15.29 -23.29
CA ALA A 1218 21.19 16.17 -22.16
C ALA A 1218 20.98 17.64 -22.60
N GLU A 1219 20.20 18.38 -21.83
CA GLU A 1219 19.97 19.82 -21.99
C GLU A 1219 20.31 20.54 -20.69
N PHE A 1220 20.99 21.69 -20.78
CA PHE A 1220 21.29 22.48 -19.59
C PHE A 1220 20.02 23.16 -19.08
N LEU A 1221 19.70 22.95 -17.80
CA LEU A 1221 18.48 23.48 -17.18
C LEU A 1221 18.77 24.70 -16.29
N GLY A 1222 19.90 24.73 -15.59
CA GLY A 1222 20.27 25.85 -14.72
C GLY A 1222 21.41 25.56 -13.76
#